data_AF-A0A353VT74-F1
#
_entry.id   AF-A0A353VT74-F1
#
_cell.length_a   1.000
_cell.length_b   1.000
_cell.length_c   1.000
_cell.angle_alpha   90.00
_cell.angle_beta   90.00
_cell.angle_gamma   90.00
#
_symmetry.space_group_name_H-M   'P 1'
#
loop_
_entity.id
_entity.type
_entity.pdbx_description
1 polymer ?
#
loop_
_entity_poly.entity_id
_entity_poly.type
_entity_poly.pdbx_seq_one_letter_code
_entity_poly.pdbx_strand_id
1 'polypeptide(L)'
;LGKVVRAEKEYNLVKVSREAKSLKAPAVCLLLPGKSEVSAGEDIVMTLGASVAPLWAVATMIDGGGNILESRIVTMDGSSAGSLRELRFRYPGGTEGPVKIQLFFFKYGRCFKYEHIYIKASDELDLPLEFSSFTDIANPDTEYTVRVRVPDGSEGLAAVYDKSLDAVRKEVWNPVRLERQTIPNVRMDIACGYITNKSLGNIGGWNSSGINGVVTDMNGEPLIGASVIVEGTLFGTSANLDGYFTLDTSPGTLLTISYIGYKSVTLPGTSGMTIALEDDNSMLEETVVIGYGRPSKSTLRLGNRSSDAGRKSKHSEPLAAGASVSDDYDFSSVSVRKIFSESLTFEPFLYPENNEVEFTFKTSDKLSTYHVLFFAHDKAMRSATLTKDFTVTVPVKVSVAAPRYLYSGDKWSMAATVAGNSNAVIEGEMKILEYSGKGEAIDSLRVPVTVKGGEQSVVSFPVDLPSATDSLTFKVIFASKSFSDAVQFDVPVRDASQVITESHSAIALPGADKEKLLESLRSRFVNVSSAGAACDEISIGKMIEEAAEQKSEPAANDVLSLTEAYCFKSFKSESDTSLLGRILACRNSDGGFGWFEGMRSSQSVTATVLDRMALVRNLCGDIPDLKSSVEYLDSTQFLGFPRWFGGLSDDTYMLVRSNFPSVGFKVRMDKSQRKEYRYRLSSFRKYARRYLSPSNRFDFIDGQPGAKAKRVHTLSNLISSEAGISLARAWGERFDVDTALRKSMDEDILTIVEYAVRHDGGGIYYPNAVMPFRGLLENEVYAHSLIADVLSEYASSHSGEAAGRKAAEVADGVRLWLVLQKETQNWDTDPAFVNALCSVGKGDTDLLSTSVVTMTQRVLKPIGEIKASGNGFSIEKRYFIGDKEIRQGDTVRRGDRVRAVYTVQNTENRSFIRLTAPREASLIPVDQLSGIYNLSFVPLTVDGWYRVSPCGYRDVKPDRTVFYFDTYPEGRTTVTEDFFVTQTGIFLAPVPEIESLYAPHYRANAAAVPCCLEVM
;
A
#
# COMPACT_ATOMS: atom_id res chain seq x y z
N LEU A 1 15.20 1.08 -8.97
CA LEU A 1 16.25 0.11 -8.57
C LEU A 1 16.18 -1.04 -9.56
N GLY A 2 17.21 -1.21 -10.38
CA GLY A 2 17.41 -2.40 -11.21
C GLY A 2 17.66 -3.62 -10.34
N LYS A 3 16.61 -4.04 -9.65
CA LYS A 3 16.56 -5.37 -9.11
C LYS A 3 16.00 -6.22 -10.23
N VAL A 4 16.90 -6.93 -10.90
CA VAL A 4 16.63 -8.33 -11.20
C VAL A 4 16.12 -8.90 -9.88
N VAL A 5 14.80 -9.01 -9.73
CA VAL A 5 14.23 -9.82 -8.66
C VAL A 5 14.58 -11.24 -9.06
N ARG A 6 15.79 -11.67 -8.71
CA ARG A 6 15.99 -13.09 -8.46
C ARG A 6 15.12 -13.36 -7.26
N ALA A 7 13.98 -13.98 -7.51
CA ALA A 7 13.30 -14.69 -6.46
C ALA A 7 14.36 -15.65 -5.89
N GLU A 8 14.82 -15.42 -4.66
CA GLU A 8 15.74 -16.35 -3.96
C GLU A 8 15.08 -17.73 -3.77
N LYS A 9 13.75 -17.79 -3.96
CA LYS A 9 12.98 -19.02 -4.09
C LYS A 9 12.20 -19.04 -5.39
N GLU A 10 12.54 -19.98 -6.27
CA GLU A 10 11.58 -20.50 -7.23
C GLU A 10 10.43 -21.16 -6.46
N TYR A 11 9.24 -20.60 -6.59
CA TYR A 11 8.03 -21.32 -6.20
C TYR A 11 7.71 -22.30 -7.33
N ASN A 12 8.00 -23.57 -7.11
CA ASN A 12 7.55 -24.65 -7.99
C ASN A 12 6.03 -24.78 -7.88
N LEU A 13 5.31 -23.99 -8.67
CA LEU A 13 3.87 -24.13 -8.86
C LEU A 13 3.62 -25.34 -9.76
N VAL A 14 3.35 -26.49 -9.15
CA VAL A 14 3.03 -27.71 -9.87
C VAL A 14 1.55 -27.68 -10.23
N LYS A 15 1.22 -27.44 -11.51
CA LYS A 15 -0.13 -27.64 -12.03
C LYS A 15 -0.41 -29.14 -12.13
N VAL A 16 -1.23 -29.68 -11.25
CA VAL A 16 -1.66 -31.09 -11.28
C VAL A 16 -3.01 -31.19 -11.97
N SER A 17 -3.08 -31.89 -13.11
CA SER A 17 -4.36 -32.22 -13.76
C SER A 17 -5.12 -33.25 -12.91
N ARG A 18 -6.47 -33.20 -12.94
CA ARG A 18 -7.32 -34.23 -12.35
C ARG A 18 -7.16 -35.61 -13.02
N GLU A 19 -6.60 -35.67 -14.23
CA GLU A 19 -6.29 -36.95 -14.90
C GLU A 19 -4.87 -37.47 -14.64
N ALA A 20 -4.08 -36.79 -13.80
CA ALA A 20 -2.69 -37.17 -13.56
C ALA A 20 -2.61 -38.56 -12.90
N LYS A 21 -1.83 -39.47 -13.51
CA LYS A 21 -1.61 -40.85 -13.02
C LYS A 21 -0.27 -41.05 -12.29
N SER A 22 0.60 -40.04 -12.29
CA SER A 22 1.90 -40.04 -11.61
C SER A 22 2.30 -38.61 -11.20
N LEU A 23 3.22 -38.49 -10.24
CA LEU A 23 3.66 -37.20 -9.72
C LEU A 23 5.14 -36.98 -10.04
N LYS A 24 5.42 -36.15 -11.06
CA LYS A 24 6.79 -35.88 -11.53
C LYS A 24 7.59 -34.88 -10.68
N ALA A 25 7.01 -34.37 -9.59
CA ALA A 25 7.64 -33.41 -8.69
C ALA A 25 7.72 -33.97 -7.26
N PRO A 26 8.77 -33.64 -6.48
CA PRO A 26 8.88 -34.04 -5.07
C PRO A 26 7.79 -33.36 -4.24
N ALA A 27 6.97 -34.16 -3.57
CA ALA A 27 5.90 -33.74 -2.68
C ALA A 27 5.89 -34.66 -1.46
N VAL A 28 5.93 -34.04 -0.29
CA VAL A 28 5.81 -34.72 1.01
C VAL A 28 4.45 -35.43 1.10
N CYS A 29 3.40 -34.73 0.71
CA CYS A 29 2.04 -35.22 0.54
C CYS A 29 1.25 -34.24 -0.36
N LEU A 30 0.39 -34.76 -1.23
CA LEU A 30 -0.56 -34.02 -2.06
C LEU A 30 -1.96 -34.59 -1.80
N LEU A 31 -2.93 -33.73 -1.53
CA LEU A 31 -4.34 -34.13 -1.45
C LEU A 31 -5.14 -33.41 -2.53
N LEU A 32 -5.81 -34.19 -3.38
CA LEU A 32 -6.77 -33.68 -4.36
C LEU A 32 -8.16 -34.13 -3.93
N PRO A 33 -9.03 -33.21 -3.47
CA PRO A 33 -10.29 -33.59 -2.82
C PRO A 33 -11.39 -34.08 -3.78
N GLY A 34 -11.19 -34.04 -5.11
CA GLY A 34 -12.23 -34.44 -6.05
C GLY A 34 -13.45 -33.50 -6.05
N LYS A 35 -14.67 -34.05 -6.15
CA LYS A 35 -15.93 -33.29 -6.04
C LYS A 35 -16.28 -33.09 -4.57
N SER A 36 -16.44 -31.83 -4.14
CA SER A 36 -16.83 -31.51 -2.76
C SER A 36 -18.33 -31.68 -2.49
N GLU A 37 -19.14 -31.73 -3.55
CA GLU A 37 -20.58 -32.03 -3.50
C GLU A 37 -20.80 -33.48 -3.97
N VAL A 38 -21.37 -34.30 -3.09
CA VAL A 38 -21.55 -35.74 -3.31
C VAL A 38 -22.96 -36.15 -2.90
N SER A 39 -23.65 -36.94 -3.70
CA SER A 39 -25.01 -37.36 -3.38
C SER A 39 -25.00 -38.37 -2.22
N ALA A 40 -26.09 -38.41 -1.45
CA ALA A 40 -26.20 -39.38 -0.35
C ALA A 40 -26.04 -40.82 -0.88
N GLY A 41 -25.16 -41.60 -0.25
CA GLY A 41 -24.88 -42.98 -0.65
C GLY A 41 -23.88 -43.17 -1.79
N GLU A 42 -23.41 -42.09 -2.43
CA GLU A 42 -22.31 -42.10 -3.40
C GLU A 42 -20.93 -42.05 -2.72
N ASP A 43 -19.88 -42.38 -3.48
CA ASP A 43 -18.51 -42.32 -2.98
C ASP A 43 -17.94 -40.90 -3.06
N ILE A 44 -17.44 -40.41 -1.93
CA ILE A 44 -16.43 -39.36 -1.90
C ILE A 44 -15.13 -39.94 -2.43
N VAL A 45 -14.64 -39.37 -3.52
CA VAL A 45 -13.38 -39.78 -4.16
C VAL A 45 -12.35 -38.68 -4.02
N MET A 46 -11.21 -39.00 -3.42
CA MET A 46 -10.05 -38.12 -3.31
C MET A 46 -8.77 -38.84 -3.73
N THR A 47 -7.78 -38.08 -4.19
CA THR A 47 -6.48 -38.63 -4.56
C THR A 47 -5.43 -38.15 -3.57
N LEU A 48 -4.76 -39.11 -2.93
CA LEU A 48 -3.58 -38.89 -2.10
C LEU A 48 -2.33 -39.12 -2.94
N GLY A 49 -1.32 -38.27 -2.81
CA GLY A 49 -0.06 -38.38 -3.52
C GLY A 49 1.15 -38.22 -2.62
N ALA A 50 2.22 -38.97 -2.87
CA ALA A 50 3.52 -38.80 -2.21
C ALA A 50 4.64 -39.28 -3.14
N SER A 51 5.73 -38.50 -3.26
CA SER A 51 6.86 -38.80 -4.16
C SER A 51 8.22 -38.86 -3.50
N VAL A 52 8.28 -38.69 -2.17
CA VAL A 52 9.54 -38.77 -1.43
C VAL A 52 9.33 -39.74 -0.27
N ALA A 53 9.78 -41.00 -0.38
CA ALA A 53 9.64 -42.08 0.63
C ALA A 53 8.21 -42.55 0.98
N PRO A 54 8.05 -43.76 1.57
CA PRO A 54 6.76 -44.30 1.97
C PRO A 54 5.96 -43.34 2.87
N LEU A 55 4.63 -43.42 2.81
CA LEU A 55 3.71 -42.61 3.61
C LEU A 55 2.72 -43.53 4.33
N TRP A 56 2.62 -43.42 5.65
CA TRP A 56 1.54 -44.00 6.45
C TRP A 56 0.65 -42.88 6.98
N ALA A 57 -0.60 -42.82 6.52
CA ALA A 57 -1.58 -41.84 6.93
C ALA A 57 -2.81 -42.50 7.55
N VAL A 58 -3.30 -41.96 8.65
CA VAL A 58 -4.62 -42.27 9.19
C VAL A 58 -5.64 -41.36 8.50
N ALA A 59 -6.55 -41.96 7.75
CA ALA A 59 -7.64 -41.27 7.08
C ALA A 59 -8.93 -41.49 7.87
N THR A 60 -9.52 -40.42 8.38
CA THR A 60 -10.67 -40.44 9.28
C THR A 60 -11.79 -39.59 8.71
N MET A 61 -12.97 -40.19 8.56
CA MET A 61 -14.20 -39.51 8.16
C MET A 61 -15.01 -39.17 9.41
N ILE A 62 -15.45 -37.92 9.51
CA ILE A 62 -16.11 -37.34 10.69
C ILE A 62 -17.40 -36.64 10.25
N ASP A 63 -18.51 -36.86 10.95
CA ASP A 63 -19.77 -36.17 10.67
C ASP A 63 -19.83 -34.74 11.26
N GLY A 64 -20.90 -33.99 10.96
CA GLY A 64 -21.13 -32.65 11.51
C GLY A 64 -21.31 -32.58 13.03
N GLY A 65 -21.59 -33.72 13.70
CA GLY A 65 -21.64 -33.84 15.15
C GLY A 65 -20.29 -34.11 15.81
N GLY A 66 -19.23 -34.33 15.02
CA GLY A 66 -17.90 -34.68 15.50
C GLY A 66 -17.68 -36.18 15.72
N ASN A 67 -18.61 -37.04 15.32
CA ASN A 67 -18.48 -38.49 15.44
C ASN A 67 -17.61 -39.05 14.32
N ILE A 68 -16.71 -39.99 14.66
CA ILE A 68 -15.93 -40.72 13.67
C ILE A 68 -16.82 -41.76 13.00
N LEU A 69 -17.03 -41.61 11.69
CA LEU A 69 -17.81 -42.52 10.86
C LEU A 69 -16.98 -43.69 10.32
N GLU A 70 -15.75 -43.40 9.89
CA GLU A 70 -14.79 -44.38 9.38
C GLU A 70 -13.38 -43.92 9.74
N SER A 71 -12.47 -44.83 10.08
CA SER A 71 -11.04 -44.54 10.19
C SER A 71 -10.21 -45.71 9.70
N ARG A 72 -9.19 -45.45 8.88
CA ARG A 72 -8.29 -46.47 8.35
C ARG A 72 -6.90 -45.96 8.10
N ILE A 73 -5.93 -46.88 8.14
CA ILE A 73 -4.55 -46.59 7.75
C ILE A 73 -4.41 -46.74 6.23
N VAL A 74 -3.82 -45.73 5.61
CA VAL A 74 -3.48 -45.66 4.19
C VAL A 74 -1.97 -45.68 4.08
N THR A 75 -1.44 -46.63 3.33
CA THR A 75 -0.02 -46.76 3.05
C THR A 75 0.28 -46.43 1.59
N MET A 76 1.43 -45.80 1.34
CA MET A 76 1.94 -45.54 -0.01
C MET A 76 3.44 -45.81 -0.01
N ASP A 77 3.96 -46.43 -1.06
CA ASP A 77 5.36 -46.88 -1.10
C ASP A 77 6.35 -45.76 -1.49
N GLY A 78 5.85 -44.66 -2.07
CA GLY A 78 6.66 -43.45 -2.32
C GLY A 78 7.85 -43.67 -3.25
N SER A 79 7.62 -44.29 -4.41
CA SER A 79 8.66 -44.53 -5.43
C SER A 79 9.21 -43.23 -6.04
N SER A 80 10.38 -43.29 -6.67
CA SER A 80 11.07 -42.17 -7.34
C SER A 80 10.27 -41.50 -8.47
N ALA A 81 9.21 -42.14 -8.97
CA ALA A 81 8.28 -41.58 -9.96
C ALA A 81 7.01 -40.93 -9.35
N GLY A 82 6.90 -40.94 -8.01
CA GLY A 82 5.71 -40.50 -7.29
C GLY A 82 4.57 -41.50 -7.31
N SER A 83 4.00 -41.79 -6.14
CA SER A 83 2.82 -42.64 -5.97
C SER A 83 1.56 -41.79 -5.82
N LEU A 84 0.50 -42.13 -6.54
CA LEU A 84 -0.86 -41.60 -6.35
C LEU A 84 -1.78 -42.75 -5.94
N ARG A 85 -2.65 -42.51 -4.96
CA ARG A 85 -3.62 -43.47 -4.46
C ARG A 85 -4.97 -42.80 -4.33
N GLU A 86 -5.98 -43.40 -4.95
CA GLU A 86 -7.36 -42.98 -4.78
C GLU A 86 -7.91 -43.52 -3.45
N LEU A 87 -8.58 -42.67 -2.70
CA LEU A 87 -9.31 -43.01 -1.48
C LEU A 87 -10.79 -42.78 -1.72
N ARG A 88 -11.58 -43.80 -1.39
CA ARG A 88 -13.03 -43.78 -1.46
C ARG A 88 -13.62 -43.88 -0.07
N PHE A 89 -14.54 -42.98 0.24
CA PHE A 89 -15.35 -42.99 1.45
C PHE A 89 -16.81 -42.87 1.05
N ARG A 90 -17.67 -43.74 1.55
CA ARG A 90 -19.09 -43.69 1.19
C ARG A 90 -19.78 -42.55 1.93
N TYR A 91 -20.41 -41.62 1.21
CA TYR A 91 -21.21 -40.57 1.83
C TYR A 91 -22.40 -41.21 2.55
N PRO A 92 -22.59 -40.98 3.86
CA PRO A 92 -23.61 -41.69 4.62
C PRO A 92 -25.02 -41.38 4.11
N GLY A 93 -25.84 -42.42 3.91
CA GLY A 93 -27.19 -42.28 3.37
C GLY A 93 -28.22 -41.64 4.31
N GLY A 94 -27.88 -41.42 5.58
CA GLY A 94 -28.78 -40.90 6.63
C GLY A 94 -28.32 -39.60 7.31
N THR A 95 -27.21 -38.99 6.88
CA THR A 95 -26.74 -37.71 7.41
C THR A 95 -27.18 -36.56 6.52
N GLU A 96 -27.95 -35.61 7.04
CA GLU A 96 -28.30 -34.37 6.32
C GLU A 96 -27.16 -33.35 6.30
N GLY A 97 -26.18 -33.50 7.19
CA GLY A 97 -25.07 -32.56 7.36
C GLY A 97 -23.81 -32.88 6.55
N PRO A 98 -22.83 -31.96 6.55
CA PRO A 98 -21.53 -32.13 5.91
C PRO A 98 -20.69 -33.21 6.61
N VAL A 99 -19.74 -33.76 5.86
CA VAL A 99 -18.76 -34.74 6.35
C VAL A 99 -17.35 -34.20 6.14
N LYS A 100 -16.49 -34.32 7.16
CA LYS A 100 -15.07 -33.96 7.09
C LYS A 100 -14.22 -35.20 6.93
N ILE A 101 -13.34 -35.21 5.94
CA ILE A 101 -12.26 -36.21 5.86
C ILE A 101 -10.97 -35.56 6.34
N GLN A 102 -10.39 -36.15 7.38
CA GLN A 102 -9.13 -35.77 7.97
C GLN A 102 -8.05 -36.80 7.64
N LEU A 103 -6.92 -36.36 7.11
CA LEU A 103 -5.73 -37.16 6.91
C LEU A 103 -4.66 -36.73 7.90
N PHE A 104 -4.13 -37.69 8.64
CA PHE A 104 -3.09 -37.45 9.64
C PHE A 104 -1.91 -38.39 9.41
N PHE A 105 -0.70 -37.88 9.33
CA PHE A 105 0.48 -38.71 9.10
C PHE A 105 1.74 -38.12 9.72
N PHE A 106 2.77 -38.96 9.86
CA PHE A 106 4.09 -38.57 10.31
C PHE A 106 5.11 -38.71 9.19
N LYS A 107 5.97 -37.71 9.03
CA LYS A 107 7.08 -37.77 8.10
C LYS A 107 8.20 -36.83 8.54
N TYR A 108 9.46 -37.25 8.43
CA TYR A 108 10.62 -36.44 8.81
C TYR A 108 10.55 -35.88 10.25
N GLY A 109 10.10 -36.69 11.22
CA GLY A 109 9.98 -36.28 12.62
C GLY A 109 8.86 -35.26 12.91
N ARG A 110 8.03 -34.92 11.91
CA ARG A 110 6.92 -33.96 12.04
C ARG A 110 5.58 -34.65 11.82
N CYS A 111 4.54 -34.12 12.46
CA CYS A 111 3.16 -34.48 12.20
C CYS A 111 2.54 -33.55 11.16
N PHE A 112 1.72 -34.12 10.29
CA PHE A 112 0.98 -33.39 9.27
C PHE A 112 -0.50 -33.73 9.38
N LYS A 113 -1.34 -32.71 9.22
CA LYS A 113 -2.80 -32.84 9.26
C LYS A 113 -3.39 -32.10 8.07
N TYR A 114 -4.23 -32.77 7.30
CA TYR A 114 -5.03 -32.21 6.22
C TYR A 114 -6.50 -32.49 6.48
N GLU A 115 -7.37 -31.54 6.14
CA GLU A 115 -8.81 -31.67 6.31
C GLU A 115 -9.52 -31.12 5.07
N HIS A 116 -10.56 -31.82 4.61
CA HIS A 116 -11.46 -31.32 3.57
C HIS A 116 -12.91 -31.62 3.93
N ILE A 117 -13.82 -30.70 3.60
CA ILE A 117 -15.25 -30.82 3.91
C ILE A 117 -16.01 -31.18 2.63
N TYR A 118 -16.85 -32.20 2.73
CA TYR A 118 -17.78 -32.64 1.70
C TYR A 118 -19.20 -32.36 2.14
N ILE A 119 -20.02 -31.87 1.22
CA ILE A 119 -21.43 -31.55 1.45
C ILE A 119 -22.30 -32.43 0.56
N LYS A 120 -23.54 -32.65 1.00
CA LYS A 120 -24.55 -33.36 0.22
C LYS A 120 -24.90 -32.53 -1.01
N ALA A 121 -24.78 -33.13 -2.20
CA ALA A 121 -25.29 -32.52 -3.43
C ALA A 121 -26.82 -32.36 -3.33
N SER A 122 -27.32 -31.16 -3.58
CA SER A 122 -28.76 -30.86 -3.62
C SER A 122 -29.05 -29.96 -4.81
N ASP A 123 -30.02 -30.37 -5.63
CA ASP A 123 -30.61 -29.62 -6.73
C ASP A 123 -31.88 -28.87 -6.30
N GLU A 124 -32.21 -28.90 -5.00
CA GLU A 124 -33.45 -28.35 -4.44
C GLU A 124 -33.68 -26.87 -4.79
N LEU A 125 -32.60 -26.10 -4.91
CA LEU A 125 -32.64 -24.67 -5.26
C LEU A 125 -32.18 -24.37 -6.70
N ASP A 126 -32.00 -25.37 -7.55
CA ASP A 126 -31.64 -25.15 -8.96
C ASP A 126 -32.91 -24.99 -9.80
N LEU A 127 -32.93 -23.95 -10.63
CA LEU A 127 -34.00 -23.69 -11.59
C LEU A 127 -33.55 -24.13 -13.00
N PRO A 128 -34.32 -24.95 -13.74
CA PRO A 128 -33.93 -25.38 -15.08
C PRO A 128 -34.08 -24.23 -16.09
N LEU A 129 -32.96 -23.74 -16.63
CA LEU A 129 -32.92 -22.68 -17.64
C LEU A 129 -32.19 -23.16 -18.89
N GLU A 130 -32.65 -22.75 -20.08
CA GLU A 130 -31.98 -23.05 -21.35
C GLU A 130 -32.24 -21.93 -22.38
N PHE A 131 -31.25 -21.55 -23.19
CA PHE A 131 -31.50 -20.68 -24.34
C PHE A 131 -32.24 -21.47 -25.43
N SER A 132 -33.48 -21.08 -25.75
CA SER A 132 -34.28 -21.73 -26.80
C SER A 132 -34.04 -21.12 -28.19
N SER A 133 -33.64 -19.85 -28.27
CA SER A 133 -33.18 -19.19 -29.50
C SER A 133 -32.07 -18.19 -29.19
N PHE A 134 -30.96 -18.26 -29.93
CA PHE A 134 -29.81 -17.39 -29.75
C PHE A 134 -28.99 -17.26 -31.03
N THR A 135 -28.44 -16.08 -31.30
CA THR A 135 -27.58 -15.80 -32.46
C THR A 135 -26.14 -15.54 -32.01
N ASP A 136 -25.17 -16.29 -32.53
CA ASP A 136 -23.76 -16.15 -32.12
C ASP A 136 -23.02 -15.00 -32.85
N ILE A 137 -23.50 -14.59 -34.04
CA ILE A 137 -22.91 -13.52 -34.87
C ILE A 137 -23.99 -12.50 -35.27
N ALA A 138 -23.76 -11.24 -34.93
CA ALA A 138 -24.67 -10.14 -35.19
C ALA A 138 -24.06 -9.07 -36.12
N ASN A 139 -24.91 -8.39 -36.88
CA ASN A 139 -24.59 -7.18 -37.63
C ASN A 139 -24.79 -5.96 -36.73
N PRO A 140 -24.03 -4.87 -36.93
CA PRO A 140 -24.26 -3.61 -36.21
C PRO A 140 -25.62 -2.99 -36.57
N ASP A 141 -26.13 -2.12 -35.69
CA ASP A 141 -27.40 -1.39 -35.82
C ASP A 141 -28.63 -2.26 -36.14
N THR A 142 -28.58 -3.54 -35.79
CA THR A 142 -29.63 -4.54 -36.08
C THR A 142 -30.29 -5.01 -34.79
N GLU A 143 -31.60 -5.23 -34.82
CA GLU A 143 -32.41 -5.73 -33.71
C GLU A 143 -32.36 -7.26 -33.63
N TYR A 144 -32.18 -7.79 -32.43
CA TYR A 144 -32.11 -9.23 -32.14
C TYR A 144 -32.98 -9.59 -30.95
N THR A 145 -33.59 -10.77 -31.04
CA THR A 145 -34.44 -11.34 -30.00
C THR A 145 -33.79 -12.57 -29.40
N VAL A 146 -33.72 -12.63 -28.07
CA VAL A 146 -33.25 -13.79 -27.32
C VAL A 146 -34.43 -14.43 -26.62
N ARG A 147 -34.48 -15.77 -26.66
CA ARG A 147 -35.51 -16.56 -25.98
C ARG A 147 -34.87 -17.54 -25.01
N VAL A 148 -35.42 -17.59 -23.81
CA VAL A 148 -34.95 -18.46 -22.72
C VAL A 148 -36.13 -19.28 -22.23
N ARG A 149 -35.96 -20.59 -22.18
CA ARG A 149 -36.92 -21.49 -21.53
C ARG A 149 -36.80 -21.34 -20.02
N VAL A 150 -37.90 -20.97 -19.38
CA VAL A 150 -38.00 -20.71 -17.94
C VAL A 150 -39.33 -21.27 -17.44
N PRO A 151 -39.39 -22.01 -16.32
CA PRO A 151 -40.65 -22.52 -15.79
C PRO A 151 -41.67 -21.42 -15.48
N ASP A 152 -42.95 -21.68 -15.76
CA ASP A 152 -44.04 -20.77 -15.41
C ASP A 152 -44.05 -20.44 -13.90
N GLY A 153 -44.39 -19.18 -13.56
CA GLY A 153 -44.36 -18.69 -12.18
C GLY A 153 -42.97 -18.27 -11.66
N SER A 154 -41.96 -18.28 -12.54
CA SER A 154 -40.64 -17.69 -12.28
C SER A 154 -40.62 -16.20 -12.65
N GLU A 155 -39.63 -15.49 -12.12
CA GLU A 155 -39.30 -14.11 -12.45
C GLU A 155 -37.84 -14.06 -12.92
N GLY A 156 -37.62 -13.46 -14.07
CA GLY A 156 -36.34 -13.38 -14.77
C GLY A 156 -35.80 -11.96 -14.89
N LEU A 157 -34.51 -11.87 -15.13
CA LEU A 157 -33.73 -10.65 -15.32
C LEU A 157 -32.73 -10.93 -16.45
N ALA A 158 -32.60 -10.01 -17.41
CA ALA A 158 -31.62 -10.10 -18.47
C ALA A 158 -30.73 -8.86 -18.54
N ALA A 159 -29.46 -9.04 -18.89
CA ALA A 159 -28.54 -7.94 -19.19
C ALA A 159 -27.64 -8.30 -20.36
N VAL A 160 -27.35 -7.32 -21.21
CA VAL A 160 -26.42 -7.48 -22.33
C VAL A 160 -25.37 -6.39 -22.30
N TYR A 161 -24.10 -6.75 -22.09
CA TYR A 161 -23.00 -5.79 -21.98
C TYR A 161 -21.74 -6.26 -22.71
N ASP A 162 -20.85 -5.32 -23.01
CA ASP A 162 -19.62 -5.57 -23.75
C ASP A 162 -18.59 -6.33 -22.89
N LYS A 163 -18.10 -7.45 -23.40
CA LYS A 163 -17.12 -8.32 -22.74
C LYS A 163 -15.80 -7.63 -22.42
N SER A 164 -15.45 -6.54 -23.10
CA SER A 164 -14.25 -5.76 -22.77
C SER A 164 -14.29 -5.15 -21.36
N LEU A 165 -15.48 -4.98 -20.76
CA LEU A 165 -15.63 -4.50 -19.39
C LEU A 165 -15.13 -5.52 -18.34
N ASP A 166 -15.05 -6.81 -18.69
CA ASP A 166 -14.50 -7.85 -17.80
C ASP A 166 -13.03 -7.58 -17.42
N ALA A 167 -12.30 -6.84 -18.25
CA ALA A 167 -10.94 -6.41 -17.95
C ALA A 167 -10.86 -5.45 -16.75
N VAL A 168 -11.95 -4.72 -16.46
CA VAL A 168 -12.09 -3.88 -15.26
C VAL A 168 -12.61 -4.74 -14.12
N ARG A 169 -13.78 -5.35 -14.31
CA ARG A 169 -14.40 -6.25 -13.34
C ARG A 169 -15.42 -7.11 -14.06
N LYS A 170 -15.21 -8.43 -14.04
CA LYS A 170 -16.18 -9.38 -14.54
C LYS A 170 -17.45 -9.38 -13.69
N GLU A 171 -18.60 -9.29 -14.35
CA GLU A 171 -19.89 -9.42 -13.69
C GLU A 171 -20.27 -10.91 -13.54
N VAL A 172 -20.63 -11.31 -12.32
CA VAL A 172 -20.98 -12.70 -11.99
C VAL A 172 -22.25 -12.70 -11.15
N TRP A 173 -23.35 -13.18 -11.74
CA TRP A 173 -24.59 -13.41 -11.01
C TRP A 173 -24.55 -14.79 -10.37
N ASN A 174 -24.63 -14.82 -9.04
CA ASN A 174 -24.61 -16.06 -8.27
C ASN A 174 -26.04 -16.49 -7.97
N PRO A 175 -26.43 -17.76 -8.22
CA PRO A 175 -27.72 -18.27 -7.80
C PRO A 175 -27.80 -18.32 -6.26
N VAL A 176 -29.03 -18.37 -5.75
CA VAL A 176 -29.31 -18.66 -4.35
C VAL A 176 -28.74 -20.04 -4.02
N ARG A 177 -27.97 -20.10 -2.93
CA ARG A 177 -27.38 -21.31 -2.38
C ARG A 177 -27.65 -21.32 -0.88
N LEU A 178 -27.94 -22.50 -0.32
CA LEU A 178 -28.08 -22.66 1.13
C LEU A 178 -26.73 -22.39 1.81
N GLU A 179 -26.77 -21.73 2.96
CA GLU A 179 -25.57 -21.46 3.77
C GLU A 179 -24.88 -22.78 4.13
N ARG A 180 -23.57 -22.85 3.90
CA ARG A 180 -22.79 -24.06 4.18
C ARG A 180 -22.76 -24.28 5.68
N GLN A 181 -23.41 -25.36 6.15
CA GLN A 181 -23.31 -25.77 7.55
C GLN A 181 -21.84 -25.96 7.96
N THR A 182 -21.44 -25.39 9.10
CA THR A 182 -20.07 -25.47 9.60
C THR A 182 -19.89 -26.72 10.47
N ILE A 183 -18.75 -27.39 10.33
CA ILE A 183 -18.39 -28.52 11.21
C ILE A 183 -17.56 -27.97 12.38
N PRO A 184 -17.90 -28.29 13.64
CA PRO A 184 -17.12 -27.85 14.80
C PRO A 184 -15.67 -28.36 14.75
N ASN A 185 -14.75 -27.58 15.31
CA ASN A 185 -13.33 -27.92 15.29
C ASN A 185 -13.05 -29.06 16.27
N VAL A 186 -12.93 -30.29 15.76
CA VAL A 186 -12.55 -31.46 16.56
C VAL A 186 -11.06 -31.37 16.92
N ARG A 187 -10.76 -31.05 18.18
CA ARG A 187 -9.42 -31.16 18.75
C ARG A 187 -9.13 -32.62 19.09
N MET A 188 -8.04 -33.15 18.52
CA MET A 188 -7.44 -34.41 18.96
C MET A 188 -6.22 -34.07 19.81
N ASP A 189 -6.16 -34.59 21.03
CA ASP A 189 -4.93 -34.56 21.82
C ASP A 189 -3.94 -35.60 21.27
N ILE A 190 -2.75 -35.14 20.89
CA ILE A 190 -1.74 -35.96 20.22
C ILE A 190 -0.47 -35.93 21.08
N ALA A 191 -0.04 -37.10 21.56
CA ALA A 191 1.25 -37.29 22.21
C ALA A 191 2.15 -38.12 21.29
N CYS A 192 3.30 -37.57 20.89
CA CYS A 192 4.30 -38.28 20.10
C CYS A 192 5.44 -38.71 21.01
N GLY A 193 5.85 -39.97 20.95
CA GLY A 193 7.02 -40.42 21.70
C GLY A 193 7.97 -41.28 20.87
N TYR A 194 9.22 -41.38 21.33
CA TYR A 194 10.18 -42.36 20.83
C TYR A 194 10.30 -43.53 21.81
N ILE A 195 10.56 -44.73 21.28
CA ILE A 195 10.86 -45.91 22.07
C ILE A 195 12.39 -46.02 22.12
N THR A 196 12.97 -45.85 23.30
CA THR A 196 14.30 -46.39 23.57
C THR A 196 14.17 -47.80 24.13
N ASN A 197 15.24 -48.58 24.14
CA ASN A 197 15.26 -49.93 24.72
C ASN A 197 14.82 -50.01 26.20
N LYS A 198 14.47 -48.90 26.88
CA LYS A 198 13.96 -48.90 28.27
C LYS A 198 12.77 -47.98 28.61
N SER A 199 12.21 -47.16 27.71
CA SER A 199 10.92 -46.44 27.96
C SER A 199 10.38 -45.66 26.75
N LEU A 200 9.10 -45.27 26.84
CA LEU A 200 8.42 -44.26 26.01
C LEU A 200 8.70 -42.85 26.55
N GLY A 201 9.33 -41.97 25.76
CA GLY A 201 9.53 -40.55 26.08
C GLY A 201 8.76 -39.63 25.12
N ASN A 202 8.13 -38.55 25.62
CA ASN A 202 7.23 -37.64 24.87
C ASN A 202 8.00 -36.46 24.23
N ILE A 203 7.61 -36.02 23.02
CA ILE A 203 8.30 -34.99 22.19
C ILE A 203 7.71 -33.57 22.40
N GLY A 204 6.71 -33.39 23.28
CA GLY A 204 6.00 -32.12 23.46
C GLY A 204 6.71 -30.99 24.23
N GLY A 205 8.00 -31.12 24.57
CA GLY A 205 8.77 -30.09 25.28
C GLY A 205 9.72 -29.33 24.35
N TRP A 206 9.77 -28.00 24.45
CA TRP A 206 10.62 -27.08 23.67
C TRP A 206 12.12 -27.22 24.00
N ASN A 207 12.69 -28.41 23.81
CA ASN A 207 14.13 -28.67 23.79
C ASN A 207 14.37 -29.89 22.88
N SER A 208 14.65 -29.63 21.60
CA SER A 208 14.92 -30.62 20.57
C SER A 208 16.23 -31.37 20.85
N SER A 209 16.21 -32.70 20.73
CA SER A 209 17.41 -33.54 20.71
C SER A 209 17.77 -33.84 19.24
N GLY A 210 18.28 -32.83 18.52
CA GLY A 210 18.66 -32.96 17.11
C GLY A 210 20.00 -33.69 16.91
N ILE A 211 20.25 -34.15 15.69
CA ILE A 211 21.58 -34.59 15.26
C ILE A 211 22.47 -33.36 15.14
N ASN A 212 23.68 -33.44 15.66
CA ASN A 212 24.65 -32.36 15.56
C ASN A 212 26.05 -32.92 15.38
N GLY A 213 26.92 -32.11 14.79
CA GLY A 213 28.27 -32.54 14.49
C GLY A 213 29.10 -31.44 13.86
N VAL A 214 30.35 -31.77 13.58
CA VAL A 214 31.31 -30.88 12.93
C VAL A 214 31.79 -31.53 11.63
N VAL A 215 31.81 -30.75 10.54
CA VAL A 215 32.37 -31.14 9.24
C VAL A 215 33.74 -30.49 9.10
N THR A 216 34.76 -31.29 8.85
CA THR A 216 36.15 -30.85 8.63
C THR A 216 36.72 -31.44 7.33
N ASP A 217 37.86 -30.94 6.90
CA ASP A 217 38.71 -31.64 5.94
C ASP A 217 39.51 -32.77 6.61
N MET A 218 40.35 -33.46 5.84
CA MET A 218 41.27 -34.49 6.35
C MET A 218 42.41 -33.96 7.23
N ASN A 219 42.68 -32.64 7.20
CA ASN A 219 43.69 -31.98 8.04
C ASN A 219 43.09 -31.47 9.37
N GLY A 220 41.77 -31.57 9.55
CA GLY A 220 41.04 -31.13 10.73
C GLY A 220 40.57 -29.67 10.68
N GLU A 221 40.69 -28.99 9.53
CA GLU A 221 40.15 -27.64 9.34
C GLU A 221 38.63 -27.67 9.10
N PRO A 222 37.84 -26.80 9.75
CA PRO A 222 36.39 -26.79 9.62
C PRO A 222 35.92 -26.35 8.22
N LEU A 223 35.00 -27.11 7.63
CA LEU A 223 34.43 -26.81 6.31
C LEU A 223 33.19 -25.93 6.44
N ILE A 224 33.41 -24.62 6.36
CA ILE A 224 32.39 -23.58 6.46
C ILE A 224 31.43 -23.65 5.27
N GLY A 225 30.14 -23.81 5.54
CA GLY A 225 29.11 -23.90 4.50
C GLY A 225 28.95 -25.29 3.89
N ALA A 226 29.57 -26.33 4.45
CA ALA A 226 29.30 -27.71 4.07
C ALA A 226 27.81 -28.04 4.15
N SER A 227 27.26 -28.62 3.10
CA SER A 227 25.84 -28.96 3.01
C SER A 227 25.59 -30.31 3.67
N VAL A 228 24.67 -30.37 4.62
CA VAL A 228 24.26 -31.58 5.33
C VAL A 228 22.79 -31.84 5.04
N ILE A 229 22.50 -32.82 4.19
CA ILE A 229 21.15 -33.08 3.67
C ILE A 229 20.72 -34.49 4.06
N VAL A 230 19.45 -34.67 4.43
CA VAL A 230 18.86 -36.01 4.59
C VAL A 230 18.74 -36.66 3.23
N GLU A 231 19.37 -37.84 3.08
CA GLU A 231 19.48 -38.54 1.79
C GLU A 231 18.10 -38.71 1.11
N GLY A 232 18.04 -38.36 -0.18
CA GLY A 232 16.82 -38.43 -0.98
C GLY A 232 15.83 -37.27 -0.78
N THR A 233 16.20 -36.22 -0.03
CA THR A 233 15.36 -35.04 0.21
C THR A 233 16.11 -33.73 -0.06
N LEU A 234 15.40 -32.59 -0.04
CA LEU A 234 16.01 -31.25 0.03
C LEU A 234 16.05 -30.71 1.48
N PHE A 235 15.74 -31.55 2.47
CA PHE A 235 15.73 -31.15 3.88
C PHE A 235 17.13 -31.30 4.45
N GLY A 236 17.72 -30.19 4.85
CA GLY A 236 19.10 -30.14 5.30
C GLY A 236 19.43 -28.81 5.95
N THR A 237 20.68 -28.68 6.36
CA THR A 237 21.27 -27.47 6.92
C THR A 237 22.66 -27.26 6.31
N SER A 238 23.26 -26.10 6.56
CA SER A 238 24.67 -25.85 6.23
C SER A 238 25.50 -25.66 7.49
N ALA A 239 26.74 -26.12 7.47
CA ALA A 239 27.69 -25.92 8.55
C ALA A 239 28.06 -24.43 8.72
N ASN A 240 28.23 -24.00 9.96
CA ASN A 240 28.60 -22.62 10.30
C ASN A 240 30.13 -22.37 10.17
N LEU A 241 30.61 -21.24 10.71
CA LEU A 241 32.03 -20.84 10.66
C LEU A 241 32.99 -21.82 11.35
N ASP A 242 32.49 -22.61 12.30
CA ASP A 242 33.28 -23.63 13.02
C ASP A 242 33.09 -25.03 12.42
N GLY A 243 32.49 -25.13 11.22
CA GLY A 243 32.12 -26.39 10.58
C GLY A 243 30.97 -27.12 11.29
N TYR A 244 30.37 -26.51 12.32
CA TYR A 244 29.34 -27.13 13.13
C TYR A 244 27.96 -27.03 12.49
N PHE A 245 27.17 -28.10 12.60
CA PHE A 245 25.79 -28.16 12.14
C PHE A 245 24.86 -28.78 13.17
N THR A 246 23.59 -28.38 13.12
CA THR A 246 22.48 -28.99 13.87
C THR A 246 21.33 -29.26 12.92
N LEU A 247 20.83 -30.49 12.91
CA LEU A 247 19.72 -30.93 12.07
C LEU A 247 18.69 -31.69 12.92
N ASP A 248 17.45 -31.18 12.90
CA ASP A 248 16.35 -31.71 13.70
C ASP A 248 15.73 -32.94 13.01
N THR A 249 16.37 -34.11 13.21
CA THR A 249 15.95 -35.40 12.66
C THR A 249 16.33 -36.55 13.61
N SER A 250 15.77 -37.74 13.41
CA SER A 250 15.99 -38.90 14.29
C SER A 250 17.41 -39.49 14.13
N PRO A 251 18.12 -39.82 15.23
CA PRO A 251 19.41 -40.52 15.17
C PRO A 251 19.33 -41.80 14.32
N GLY A 252 20.33 -42.05 13.49
CA GLY A 252 20.38 -43.16 12.54
C GLY A 252 19.85 -42.83 11.13
N THR A 253 19.29 -41.63 10.91
CA THR A 253 18.92 -41.15 9.55
C THR A 253 20.17 -40.96 8.68
N LEU A 254 20.15 -41.45 7.44
CA LEU A 254 21.26 -41.27 6.49
C LEU A 254 21.36 -39.80 6.05
N LEU A 255 22.53 -39.20 6.28
CA LEU A 255 22.87 -37.84 5.92
C LEU A 255 23.91 -37.87 4.81
N THR A 256 23.70 -37.11 3.74
CA THR A 256 24.68 -36.82 2.71
C THR A 256 25.33 -35.48 3.00
N ILE A 257 26.64 -35.49 3.22
CA ILE A 257 27.45 -34.30 3.48
C ILE A 257 28.29 -34.02 2.24
N SER A 258 28.26 -32.78 1.77
CA SER A 258 28.99 -32.36 0.57
C SER A 258 29.55 -30.94 0.70
N TYR A 259 30.70 -30.72 0.08
CA TYR A 259 31.35 -29.42 0.00
C TYR A 259 32.13 -29.31 -1.31
N ILE A 260 32.21 -28.11 -1.89
CA ILE A 260 32.84 -27.90 -3.20
C ILE A 260 34.34 -28.22 -3.11
N GLY A 261 34.83 -29.09 -4.00
CA GLY A 261 36.22 -29.56 -3.99
C GLY A 261 36.46 -30.83 -3.16
N TYR A 262 35.43 -31.42 -2.55
CA TYR A 262 35.52 -32.60 -1.69
C TYR A 262 34.55 -33.71 -2.13
N LYS A 263 34.92 -34.96 -1.86
CA LYS A 263 34.03 -36.10 -2.10
C LYS A 263 32.88 -36.10 -1.09
N SER A 264 31.65 -36.21 -1.58
CA SER A 264 30.47 -36.33 -0.72
C SER A 264 30.46 -37.67 0.02
N VAL A 265 30.07 -37.66 1.30
CA VAL A 265 29.94 -38.87 2.13
C VAL A 265 28.51 -39.00 2.62
N THR A 266 27.96 -40.21 2.55
CA THR A 266 26.66 -40.55 3.15
C THR A 266 26.85 -41.45 4.36
N LEU A 267 26.34 -41.05 5.53
CA LEU A 267 26.43 -41.84 6.76
C LEU A 267 25.24 -41.62 7.71
N PRO A 268 24.91 -42.59 8.59
CA PRO A 268 23.85 -42.42 9.58
C PRO A 268 24.24 -41.37 10.63
N GLY A 269 23.38 -40.36 10.83
CA GLY A 269 23.68 -39.26 11.73
C GLY A 269 23.49 -39.60 13.20
N THR A 270 24.39 -39.10 14.05
CA THR A 270 24.34 -39.24 15.52
C THR A 270 24.71 -37.91 16.18
N SER A 271 24.26 -37.67 17.41
CA SER A 271 24.66 -36.47 18.15
C SER A 271 26.17 -36.51 18.47
N GLY A 272 26.87 -35.40 18.24
CA GLY A 272 28.31 -35.24 18.47
C GLY A 272 29.21 -35.85 17.38
N MET A 273 28.69 -36.10 16.17
CA MET A 273 29.49 -36.72 15.09
C MET A 273 30.56 -35.77 14.54
N THR A 274 31.74 -36.30 14.22
CA THR A 274 32.78 -35.55 13.48
C THR A 274 32.97 -36.21 12.13
N ILE A 275 32.93 -35.42 11.06
CA ILE A 275 32.89 -35.89 9.68
C ILE A 275 34.02 -35.22 8.91
N ALA A 276 35.05 -35.98 8.55
CA ALA A 276 36.12 -35.48 7.70
C ALA A 276 35.81 -35.82 6.23
N LEU A 277 35.79 -34.81 5.36
CA LEU A 277 35.66 -34.99 3.91
C LEU A 277 37.04 -35.07 3.26
N GLU A 278 37.19 -36.00 2.31
CA GLU A 278 38.41 -36.18 1.52
C GLU A 278 38.40 -35.23 0.31
N ASP A 279 39.54 -34.59 0.03
CA ASP A 279 39.72 -33.75 -1.17
C ASP A 279 39.47 -34.56 -2.45
N ASP A 280 38.71 -33.97 -3.37
CA ASP A 280 38.50 -34.53 -4.71
C ASP A 280 39.44 -33.84 -5.70
N ASN A 281 40.59 -34.45 -5.97
CA ASN A 281 41.61 -33.94 -6.92
C ASN A 281 41.24 -34.15 -8.41
N SER A 282 39.97 -34.39 -8.74
CA SER A 282 39.50 -34.39 -10.13
C SER A 282 39.05 -32.98 -10.54
N MET A 283 39.79 -32.40 -11.48
CA MET A 283 39.75 -30.98 -11.84
C MET A 283 38.38 -30.46 -12.28
N LEU A 284 38.15 -29.21 -11.87
CA LEU A 284 37.34 -28.17 -12.50
C LEU A 284 37.34 -28.29 -14.04
N GLU A 285 36.20 -28.62 -14.64
CA GLU A 285 35.93 -28.26 -16.04
C GLU A 285 35.37 -26.84 -16.08
N GLU A 286 36.23 -25.92 -16.51
CA GLU A 286 35.87 -24.62 -17.04
C GLU A 286 35.09 -24.82 -18.35
N THR A 287 33.77 -24.55 -18.34
CA THR A 287 33.00 -24.44 -19.59
C THR A 287 32.74 -22.99 -19.97
N VAL A 288 33.33 -22.65 -21.11
CA VAL A 288 33.34 -21.39 -21.86
C VAL A 288 31.95 -20.87 -22.21
N VAL A 289 31.82 -19.54 -22.16
CA VAL A 289 30.74 -18.75 -22.76
C VAL A 289 30.80 -18.84 -24.29
N ILE A 290 29.75 -19.36 -24.93
CA ILE A 290 29.39 -19.03 -26.32
C ILE A 290 27.86 -18.91 -26.40
N GLY A 291 27.37 -17.72 -26.70
CA GLY A 291 26.01 -17.53 -27.20
C GLY A 291 25.94 -17.74 -28.71
N TYR A 292 24.77 -18.08 -29.25
CA TYR A 292 24.17 -17.51 -30.47
C TYR A 292 22.82 -18.18 -30.78
N GLY A 293 21.83 -17.36 -31.13
CA GLY A 293 20.54 -17.80 -31.67
C GLY A 293 19.67 -16.62 -32.08
N ARG A 294 20.02 -15.94 -33.18
CA ARG A 294 19.17 -14.95 -33.87
C ARG A 294 18.31 -15.64 -34.94
N PRO A 295 17.03 -15.28 -35.13
CA PRO A 295 16.33 -15.52 -36.38
C PRO A 295 16.74 -14.48 -37.44
N SER A 296 16.69 -14.88 -38.70
CA SER A 296 17.28 -14.25 -39.88
C SER A 296 16.77 -12.84 -40.20
N LYS A 297 17.71 -11.96 -40.62
CA LYS A 297 17.42 -10.81 -41.47
C LYS A 297 17.53 -11.24 -42.93
N SER A 298 16.51 -10.95 -43.74
CA SER A 298 16.67 -10.76 -45.18
C SER A 298 16.74 -9.25 -45.49
N THR A 299 17.54 -8.96 -46.50
CA THR A 299 18.21 -7.71 -46.84
C THR A 299 17.28 -6.66 -47.44
N LEU A 300 17.44 -5.39 -47.04
CA LEU A 300 17.33 -4.25 -47.96
C LEU A 300 18.42 -3.24 -47.58
N ARG A 301 19.35 -3.05 -48.52
CA ARG A 301 20.41 -2.04 -48.47
C ARG A 301 19.86 -0.77 -49.12
N LEU A 302 20.07 0.38 -48.50
CA LEU A 302 20.36 1.59 -49.26
C LEU A 302 21.50 2.33 -48.54
N GLY A 303 22.52 2.71 -49.31
CA GLY A 303 23.80 3.17 -48.82
C GLY A 303 23.80 4.58 -48.27
N ASN A 304 24.75 4.83 -47.37
CA ASN A 304 25.12 6.13 -46.82
C ASN A 304 25.34 7.19 -47.91
N ARG A 305 24.94 8.42 -47.62
CA ARG A 305 25.81 9.60 -47.80
C ARG A 305 25.62 10.59 -46.64
N SER A 306 26.76 11.11 -46.22
CA SER A 306 27.05 12.01 -45.11
C SER A 306 26.62 13.46 -45.35
N SER A 307 26.30 14.14 -44.25
CA SER A 307 26.50 15.58 -43.91
C SER A 307 26.88 16.54 -45.04
N ASP A 308 26.12 17.63 -45.22
CA ASP A 308 26.50 18.96 -44.70
C ASP A 308 25.41 20.03 -45.00
N ALA A 309 25.54 21.15 -44.30
CA ALA A 309 24.72 22.35 -44.17
C ALA A 309 23.96 22.92 -45.39
N GLY A 310 22.77 23.44 -45.09
CA GLY A 310 22.36 24.78 -45.53
C GLY A 310 21.38 24.87 -46.71
N ARG A 311 20.27 25.57 -46.42
CA ARG A 311 19.58 26.54 -47.29
C ARG A 311 18.30 26.09 -48.01
N LYS A 312 17.20 26.68 -47.51
CA LYS A 312 15.96 27.11 -48.19
C LYS A 312 15.00 26.02 -48.70
N SER A 313 13.89 25.90 -47.96
CA SER A 313 12.62 25.35 -48.43
C SER A 313 12.21 26.02 -49.75
N LYS A 314 12.11 25.21 -50.80
CA LYS A 314 11.39 25.50 -52.03
C LYS A 314 10.22 24.51 -52.10
N HIS A 315 9.04 25.05 -52.39
CA HIS A 315 7.86 24.32 -52.81
C HIS A 315 8.24 23.13 -53.72
N SER A 316 7.84 21.92 -53.31
CA SER A 316 7.79 20.78 -54.20
C SER A 316 6.50 20.85 -55.01
N GLU A 317 6.64 21.13 -56.29
CA GLU A 317 5.65 20.77 -57.31
C GLU A 317 5.41 19.25 -57.31
N PRO A 318 4.21 18.81 -57.73
CA PRO A 318 3.74 17.44 -57.56
C PRO A 318 4.50 16.47 -58.46
N LEU A 319 5.03 15.39 -57.86
CA LEU A 319 5.57 14.27 -58.61
C LEU A 319 4.42 13.50 -59.28
N ALA A 320 4.36 13.64 -60.60
CA ALA A 320 3.90 12.69 -61.60
C ALA A 320 2.75 11.76 -61.21
N ALA A 321 1.54 12.19 -61.60
CA ALA A 321 0.41 11.32 -61.89
C ALA A 321 0.85 10.17 -62.83
N GLY A 322 0.70 8.95 -62.34
CA GLY A 322 1.10 7.72 -63.04
C GLY A 322 0.45 6.47 -62.47
N ALA A 323 -0.78 6.57 -61.99
CA ALA A 323 -1.73 5.48 -61.88
C ALA A 323 -3.12 6.08 -62.09
N SER A 324 -3.84 5.58 -63.09
CA SER A 324 -5.20 5.99 -63.44
C SER A 324 -6.12 5.93 -62.20
N VAL A 325 -6.58 7.08 -61.74
CA VAL A 325 -7.71 7.19 -60.81
C VAL A 325 -8.94 6.71 -61.57
N SER A 326 -9.41 5.50 -61.28
CA SER A 326 -10.76 5.08 -61.63
C SER A 326 -11.70 5.52 -60.52
N ASP A 327 -12.72 6.31 -60.84
CA ASP A 327 -13.89 6.61 -60.00
C ASP A 327 -14.77 5.35 -59.79
N ASP A 328 -14.17 4.24 -59.37
CA ASP A 328 -14.82 2.92 -59.29
C ASP A 328 -15.54 2.70 -57.94
N TYR A 329 -15.32 3.56 -56.93
CA TYR A 329 -15.84 3.38 -55.58
C TYR A 329 -16.60 4.61 -55.06
N ASP A 330 -17.85 4.41 -54.62
CA ASP A 330 -18.68 5.46 -54.05
C ASP A 330 -18.42 5.63 -52.54
N PHE A 331 -17.80 6.76 -52.17
CA PHE A 331 -17.54 7.13 -50.77
C PHE A 331 -18.69 7.91 -50.11
N SER A 332 -19.69 8.34 -50.87
CA SER A 332 -20.76 9.23 -50.39
C SER A 332 -21.87 8.48 -49.66
N SER A 333 -22.08 7.20 -50.01
CA SER A 333 -23.10 6.32 -49.43
C SER A 333 -22.63 5.49 -48.23
N VAL A 334 -21.36 5.57 -47.83
CA VAL A 334 -20.80 4.76 -46.73
C VAL A 334 -21.32 5.26 -45.38
N SER A 335 -22.00 4.38 -44.64
CA SER A 335 -22.45 4.65 -43.27
C SER A 335 -21.26 4.77 -42.32
N VAL A 336 -21.27 5.81 -41.49
CA VAL A 336 -20.22 6.08 -40.50
C VAL A 336 -20.69 5.56 -39.15
N ARG A 337 -19.85 4.74 -38.51
CA ARG A 337 -20.10 4.20 -37.17
C ARG A 337 -20.05 5.32 -36.13
N LYS A 338 -21.12 5.48 -35.35
CA LYS A 338 -21.33 6.59 -34.40
C LYS A 338 -21.80 6.13 -33.02
N ILE A 339 -22.51 5.01 -32.92
CA ILE A 339 -23.13 4.55 -31.67
C ILE A 339 -22.25 3.44 -31.06
N PHE A 340 -21.51 3.72 -29.99
CA PHE A 340 -20.62 2.75 -29.35
C PHE A 340 -21.09 2.33 -27.95
N SER A 341 -22.31 1.79 -27.83
CA SER A 341 -22.88 1.43 -26.53
C SER A 341 -22.20 0.19 -25.92
N GLU A 342 -21.82 0.30 -24.65
CA GLU A 342 -21.21 -0.78 -23.85
C GLU A 342 -22.25 -1.66 -23.15
N SER A 343 -23.47 -1.13 -22.98
CA SER A 343 -24.64 -1.87 -22.51
C SER A 343 -25.73 -1.76 -23.57
N LEU A 344 -26.28 -2.90 -24.00
CA LEU A 344 -27.31 -2.95 -25.03
C LEU A 344 -28.71 -3.04 -24.43
N THR A 345 -28.87 -3.74 -23.31
CA THR A 345 -30.14 -3.79 -22.57
C THR A 345 -29.93 -4.22 -21.11
N PHE A 346 -30.87 -3.82 -20.26
CA PHE A 346 -31.06 -4.31 -18.90
C PHE A 346 -32.57 -4.41 -18.66
N GLU A 347 -33.07 -5.64 -18.59
CA GLU A 347 -34.48 -5.96 -18.37
C GLU A 347 -34.64 -6.57 -16.97
N PRO A 348 -34.99 -5.76 -15.95
CA PRO A 348 -35.00 -6.22 -14.56
C PRO A 348 -36.19 -7.13 -14.21
N PHE A 349 -37.26 -7.11 -15.00
CA PHE A 349 -38.51 -7.83 -14.72
C PHE A 349 -39.01 -8.52 -15.99
N LEU A 350 -38.74 -9.82 -16.11
CA LEU A 350 -39.20 -10.66 -17.21
C LEU A 350 -40.04 -11.80 -16.66
N TYR A 351 -41.21 -12.02 -17.25
CA TYR A 351 -42.14 -13.07 -16.84
C TYR A 351 -42.35 -14.06 -17.99
N PRO A 352 -42.36 -15.37 -17.72
CA PRO A 352 -42.53 -16.39 -18.76
C PRO A 352 -43.95 -16.37 -19.33
N GLU A 353 -44.05 -16.48 -20.65
CA GLU A 353 -45.27 -16.82 -21.38
C GLU A 353 -45.08 -18.20 -22.02
N ASN A 354 -45.91 -19.19 -21.66
CA ASN A 354 -45.79 -20.58 -22.13
C ASN A 354 -44.41 -21.21 -21.87
N ASN A 355 -43.88 -21.05 -20.64
CA ASN A 355 -42.54 -21.48 -20.22
C ASN A 355 -41.37 -20.85 -21.01
N GLU A 356 -41.56 -19.67 -21.60
CA GLU A 356 -40.53 -18.97 -22.35
C GLU A 356 -40.53 -17.47 -22.02
N VAL A 357 -39.34 -16.90 -21.83
CA VAL A 357 -39.11 -15.47 -21.71
C VAL A 357 -38.47 -14.97 -23.00
N GLU A 358 -39.02 -13.90 -23.55
CA GLU A 358 -38.50 -13.21 -24.73
C GLU A 358 -38.05 -11.80 -24.35
N PHE A 359 -36.85 -11.40 -24.80
CA PHE A 359 -36.42 -10.00 -24.75
C PHE A 359 -35.65 -9.63 -26.02
N THR A 360 -35.74 -8.36 -26.39
CA THR A 360 -35.18 -7.82 -27.63
C THR A 360 -34.21 -6.69 -27.31
N PHE A 361 -33.13 -6.60 -28.08
CA PHE A 361 -32.18 -5.50 -27.99
C PHE A 361 -31.67 -5.12 -29.37
N LYS A 362 -31.27 -3.85 -29.51
CA LYS A 362 -30.62 -3.35 -30.71
C LYS A 362 -29.11 -3.28 -30.51
N THR A 363 -28.36 -3.87 -31.44
CA THR A 363 -26.89 -3.80 -31.43
C THR A 363 -26.39 -2.40 -31.76
N SER A 364 -25.20 -2.06 -31.27
CA SER A 364 -24.55 -0.78 -31.55
C SER A 364 -23.57 -0.90 -32.74
N ASP A 365 -22.98 0.22 -33.17
CA ASP A 365 -21.90 0.25 -34.17
C ASP A 365 -20.55 -0.23 -33.59
N LYS A 366 -20.50 -0.59 -32.31
CA LYS A 366 -19.30 -1.16 -31.68
C LYS A 366 -19.15 -2.63 -32.09
N LEU A 367 -18.09 -2.89 -32.85
CA LEU A 367 -17.72 -4.23 -33.29
C LEU A 367 -16.92 -4.94 -32.17
N SER A 368 -17.65 -5.60 -31.26
CA SER A 368 -17.13 -6.27 -30.06
C SER A 368 -17.85 -7.60 -29.79
N THR A 369 -17.39 -8.31 -28.76
CA THR A 369 -18.10 -9.46 -28.18
C THR A 369 -18.90 -8.98 -26.98
N TYR A 370 -20.15 -9.44 -26.86
CA TYR A 370 -21.07 -9.07 -25.80
C TYR A 370 -21.46 -10.32 -24.98
N HIS A 371 -21.57 -10.13 -23.67
CA HIS A 371 -22.16 -11.08 -22.74
C HIS A 371 -23.66 -10.90 -22.68
N VAL A 372 -24.42 -11.98 -22.83
CA VAL A 372 -25.84 -12.08 -22.48
C VAL A 372 -25.93 -12.83 -21.17
N LEU A 373 -26.32 -12.12 -20.12
CA LEU A 373 -26.60 -12.66 -18.80
C LEU A 373 -28.11 -12.83 -18.64
N PHE A 374 -28.53 -13.97 -18.09
CA PHE A 374 -29.90 -14.20 -17.69
C PHE A 374 -29.93 -14.84 -16.30
N PHE A 375 -30.68 -14.27 -15.38
CA PHE A 375 -30.94 -14.82 -14.06
C PHE A 375 -32.44 -15.03 -13.91
N ALA A 376 -32.85 -16.13 -13.28
CA ALA A 376 -34.25 -16.30 -12.91
C ALA A 376 -34.38 -16.99 -11.56
N HIS A 377 -35.47 -16.70 -10.86
CA HIS A 377 -35.87 -17.36 -9.63
C HIS A 377 -37.37 -17.60 -9.56
N ASP A 378 -37.82 -18.44 -8.62
CA ASP A 378 -39.25 -18.66 -8.36
C ASP A 378 -39.62 -18.44 -6.89
N LYS A 379 -40.91 -18.64 -6.57
CA LYS A 379 -41.44 -18.50 -5.19
C LYS A 379 -40.88 -19.52 -4.20
N ALA A 380 -40.29 -20.62 -4.68
CA ALA A 380 -39.64 -21.63 -3.87
C ALA A 380 -38.15 -21.33 -3.66
N MET A 381 -37.68 -20.14 -4.07
CA MET A 381 -36.27 -19.71 -4.01
C MET A 381 -35.33 -20.56 -4.88
N ARG A 382 -35.87 -21.36 -5.80
CA ARG A 382 -35.05 -21.98 -6.84
C ARG A 382 -34.54 -20.89 -7.75
N SER A 383 -33.27 -20.95 -8.15
CA SER A 383 -32.69 -19.95 -9.03
C SER A 383 -31.57 -20.53 -9.88
N ALA A 384 -31.30 -19.88 -11.00
CA ALA A 384 -30.18 -20.22 -11.86
C ALA A 384 -29.72 -18.99 -12.66
N THR A 385 -28.53 -19.12 -13.25
CA THR A 385 -27.94 -18.09 -14.11
C THR A 385 -27.44 -18.75 -15.39
N LEU A 386 -27.74 -18.12 -16.53
CA LEU A 386 -27.16 -18.44 -17.82
C LEU A 386 -26.27 -17.30 -18.30
N THR A 387 -25.21 -17.66 -19.02
CA THR A 387 -24.34 -16.71 -19.70
C THR A 387 -23.99 -17.25 -21.07
N LYS A 388 -24.13 -16.43 -22.11
CA LYS A 388 -23.70 -16.77 -23.46
C LYS A 388 -23.14 -15.53 -24.17
N ASP A 389 -22.19 -15.76 -25.07
CA ASP A 389 -21.50 -14.69 -25.80
C ASP A 389 -22.00 -14.63 -27.25
N PHE A 390 -22.12 -13.43 -27.80
CA PHE A 390 -22.25 -13.22 -29.25
C PHE A 390 -21.31 -12.12 -29.71
N THR A 391 -20.98 -12.10 -31.01
CA THR A 391 -20.04 -11.13 -31.59
C THR A 391 -20.71 -10.26 -32.63
N VAL A 392 -20.61 -8.94 -32.48
CA VAL A 392 -21.01 -7.96 -33.50
C VAL A 392 -19.81 -7.72 -34.42
N THR A 393 -19.94 -8.03 -35.71
CA THR A 393 -18.84 -7.91 -36.67
C THR A 393 -19.32 -7.55 -38.07
N VAL A 394 -18.38 -7.09 -38.90
CA VAL A 394 -18.57 -6.78 -40.33
C VAL A 394 -17.46 -7.45 -41.15
N PRO A 395 -17.69 -7.76 -42.45
CA PRO A 395 -16.70 -8.44 -43.31
C PRO A 395 -15.37 -7.69 -43.48
N VAL A 396 -15.40 -6.36 -43.39
CA VAL A 396 -14.23 -5.48 -43.36
C VAL A 396 -14.38 -4.50 -42.23
N LYS A 397 -13.35 -4.38 -41.38
CA LYS A 397 -13.34 -3.46 -40.24
C LYS A 397 -12.25 -2.42 -40.42
N VAL A 398 -12.63 -1.15 -40.37
CA VAL A 398 -11.73 0.00 -40.23
C VAL A 398 -11.54 0.29 -38.75
N SER A 399 -10.30 0.42 -38.29
CA SER A 399 -10.00 0.84 -36.92
C SER A 399 -8.89 1.88 -36.90
N VAL A 400 -8.98 2.80 -35.95
CA VAL A 400 -7.98 3.85 -35.72
C VAL A 400 -7.62 3.85 -34.24
N ALA A 401 -6.33 3.87 -33.93
CA ALA A 401 -5.84 4.01 -32.58
C ALA A 401 -5.61 5.50 -32.26
N ALA A 402 -6.67 6.26 -31.99
CA ALA A 402 -6.57 7.69 -31.74
C ALA A 402 -6.03 8.01 -30.33
N PRO A 403 -5.24 9.09 -30.16
CA PRO A 403 -4.92 9.63 -28.84
C PRO A 403 -6.17 10.21 -28.17
N ARG A 404 -6.19 10.26 -26.84
CA ARG A 404 -7.29 10.86 -26.08
C ARG A 404 -7.32 12.40 -26.16
N TYR A 405 -6.18 13.01 -26.42
CA TYR A 405 -5.98 14.45 -26.61
C TYR A 405 -4.61 14.67 -27.26
N LEU A 406 -4.36 15.88 -27.76
CA LEU A 406 -3.04 16.35 -28.22
C LEU A 406 -2.74 17.73 -27.63
N TYR A 407 -1.47 18.11 -27.52
CA TYR A 407 -1.05 19.49 -27.24
C TYR A 407 -0.74 20.23 -28.55
N SER A 408 -0.97 21.54 -28.59
CA SER A 408 -0.62 22.38 -29.74
C SER A 408 0.89 22.34 -29.98
N GLY A 409 1.30 21.75 -31.10
CA GLY A 409 2.72 21.49 -31.41
C GLY A 409 3.17 20.04 -31.29
N ASP A 410 2.32 19.13 -30.80
CA ASP A 410 2.51 17.69 -31.00
C ASP A 410 2.51 17.36 -32.51
N LYS A 411 3.28 16.36 -32.90
CA LYS A 411 3.29 15.78 -34.25
C LYS A 411 2.85 14.33 -34.16
N TRP A 412 1.69 14.00 -34.69
CA TRP A 412 1.13 12.66 -34.59
C TRP A 412 1.16 11.96 -35.95
N SER A 413 1.56 10.69 -35.97
CA SER A 413 1.37 9.82 -37.13
C SER A 413 0.21 8.88 -36.87
N MET A 414 -0.95 9.20 -37.43
CA MET A 414 -2.15 8.38 -37.30
C MET A 414 -1.97 7.06 -38.05
N ALA A 415 -2.26 5.95 -37.37
CA ALA A 415 -2.32 4.62 -37.98
C ALA A 415 -3.78 4.18 -38.15
N ALA A 416 -4.25 4.15 -39.40
CA ALA A 416 -5.55 3.61 -39.78
C ALA A 416 -5.38 2.17 -40.27
N THR A 417 -6.18 1.23 -39.75
CA THR A 417 -6.08 -0.20 -40.05
C THR A 417 -7.35 -0.68 -40.74
N VAL A 418 -7.19 -1.49 -41.78
CA VAL A 418 -8.26 -2.26 -42.42
C VAL A 418 -8.02 -3.74 -42.16
N ALA A 419 -8.98 -4.40 -41.53
CA ALA A 419 -8.94 -5.83 -41.22
C ALA A 419 -9.98 -6.59 -42.07
N GLY A 420 -9.55 -7.65 -42.74
CA GLY A 420 -10.43 -8.55 -43.49
C GLY A 420 -10.97 -9.65 -42.58
N ASN A 421 -12.24 -9.57 -42.19
CA ASN A 421 -12.89 -10.55 -41.32
C ASN A 421 -13.64 -11.65 -42.11
N SER A 422 -13.52 -11.65 -43.44
CA SER A 422 -14.08 -12.68 -44.32
C SER A 422 -12.98 -13.53 -44.93
N ASN A 423 -13.29 -14.70 -45.48
CA ASN A 423 -12.30 -15.55 -46.16
C ASN A 423 -11.87 -15.02 -47.55
N ALA A 424 -12.43 -13.90 -48.01
CA ALA A 424 -12.14 -13.32 -49.32
C ALA A 424 -10.95 -12.35 -49.27
N VAL A 425 -10.26 -12.22 -50.40
CA VAL A 425 -9.35 -11.09 -50.64
C VAL A 425 -10.20 -9.89 -51.04
N ILE A 426 -10.00 -8.77 -50.37
CA ILE A 426 -10.79 -7.55 -50.55
C ILE A 426 -9.87 -6.45 -51.03
N GLU A 427 -10.10 -6.01 -52.26
CA GLU A 427 -9.41 -4.90 -52.90
C GLU A 427 -10.31 -3.67 -52.90
N GLY A 428 -9.80 -2.56 -52.38
CA GLY A 428 -10.52 -1.31 -52.29
C GLY A 428 -9.60 -0.11 -52.09
N GLU A 429 -10.17 1.03 -51.73
CA GLU A 429 -9.45 2.27 -51.47
C GLU A 429 -9.83 2.82 -50.09
N MET A 430 -8.83 3.31 -49.36
CA MET A 430 -9.01 4.04 -48.11
C MET A 430 -8.92 5.54 -48.37
N LYS A 431 -9.88 6.30 -47.83
CA LYS A 431 -9.92 7.75 -47.83
C LYS A 431 -9.93 8.28 -46.40
N ILE A 432 -8.96 9.13 -46.07
CA ILE A 432 -8.84 9.84 -44.79
C ILE A 432 -9.14 11.31 -45.04
N LEU A 433 -9.97 11.92 -44.18
CA LEU A 433 -10.33 13.33 -44.20
C LEU A 433 -10.12 13.93 -42.81
N GLU A 434 -9.43 15.06 -42.74
CA GLU A 434 -9.20 15.83 -41.51
C GLU A 434 -10.00 17.13 -41.54
N TYR A 435 -10.59 17.52 -40.41
CA TYR A 435 -11.38 18.75 -40.26
C TYR A 435 -10.98 19.51 -39.00
N SER A 436 -10.77 20.83 -39.11
CA SER A 436 -10.64 21.76 -37.97
C SER A 436 -11.98 22.45 -37.68
N GLY A 437 -13.02 21.66 -37.36
CA GLY A 437 -14.38 22.14 -37.07
C GLY A 437 -15.42 21.74 -38.13
N LYS A 438 -16.57 22.44 -38.17
CA LYS A 438 -17.65 22.17 -39.12
C LYS A 438 -17.39 22.91 -40.44
N GLY A 439 -16.80 22.23 -41.43
CA GLY A 439 -16.46 22.84 -42.72
C GLY A 439 -15.90 21.83 -43.74
N GLU A 440 -15.17 22.33 -44.73
CA GLU A 440 -14.43 21.50 -45.69
C GLU A 440 -13.21 20.84 -45.02
N ALA A 441 -12.79 19.70 -45.57
CA ALA A 441 -11.62 18.99 -45.05
C ALA A 441 -10.35 19.83 -45.27
N ILE A 442 -9.57 20.00 -44.22
CA ILE A 442 -8.31 20.77 -44.25
C ILE A 442 -7.16 19.94 -44.83
N ASP A 443 -7.24 18.61 -44.76
CA ASP A 443 -6.33 17.69 -45.43
C ASP A 443 -7.05 16.38 -45.81
N SER A 444 -6.51 15.65 -46.79
CA SER A 444 -7.03 14.36 -47.21
C SER A 444 -5.98 13.45 -47.83
N LEU A 445 -6.13 12.15 -47.61
CA LEU A 445 -5.30 11.11 -48.22
C LEU A 445 -6.18 10.03 -48.84
N ARG A 446 -5.83 9.55 -50.04
CA ARG A 446 -6.40 8.36 -50.67
C ARG A 446 -5.31 7.33 -50.97
N VAL A 447 -5.51 6.09 -50.56
CA VAL A 447 -4.54 5.00 -50.73
C VAL A 447 -5.26 3.72 -51.14
N PRO A 448 -4.83 3.03 -52.22
CA PRO A 448 -5.33 1.70 -52.53
C PRO A 448 -4.89 0.71 -51.46
N VAL A 449 -5.82 -0.13 -50.99
CA VAL A 449 -5.58 -1.10 -49.92
C VAL A 449 -6.12 -2.48 -50.34
N THR A 450 -5.28 -3.50 -50.18
CA THR A 450 -5.65 -4.89 -50.39
C THR A 450 -5.50 -5.65 -49.08
N VAL A 451 -6.57 -6.28 -48.61
CA VAL A 451 -6.57 -7.07 -47.38
C VAL A 451 -7.05 -8.48 -47.66
N LYS A 452 -6.31 -9.49 -47.18
CA LYS A 452 -6.74 -10.89 -47.23
C LYS A 452 -7.55 -11.23 -45.98
N GLY A 453 -8.32 -12.30 -46.06
CA GLY A 453 -9.03 -12.83 -44.90
C GLY A 453 -8.10 -13.19 -43.74
N GLY A 454 -8.41 -12.67 -42.56
CA GLY A 454 -7.61 -12.81 -41.34
C GLY A 454 -6.38 -11.91 -41.27
N GLU A 455 -6.07 -11.14 -42.32
CA GLU A 455 -4.94 -10.20 -42.36
C GLU A 455 -5.40 -8.74 -42.08
N GLN A 456 -4.42 -7.89 -41.78
CA GLN A 456 -4.61 -6.45 -41.56
C GLN A 456 -3.66 -5.66 -42.44
N SER A 457 -4.14 -4.55 -43.00
CA SER A 457 -3.32 -3.54 -43.69
C SER A 457 -3.39 -2.23 -42.92
N VAL A 458 -2.24 -1.57 -42.76
CA VAL A 458 -2.12 -0.30 -42.02
C VAL A 458 -1.69 0.80 -42.97
N VAL A 459 -2.40 1.93 -42.93
CA VAL A 459 -2.08 3.17 -43.62
C VAL A 459 -1.69 4.21 -42.58
N SER A 460 -0.53 4.85 -42.79
CA SER A 460 -0.04 5.93 -41.95
C SER A 460 -0.38 7.29 -42.57
N PHE A 461 -0.88 8.20 -41.74
CA PHE A 461 -1.23 9.57 -42.12
C PHE A 461 -0.56 10.55 -41.13
N PRO A 462 0.42 11.36 -41.56
CA PRO A 462 1.03 12.38 -40.71
C PRO A 462 0.02 13.51 -40.46
N VAL A 463 -0.14 13.90 -39.21
CA VAL A 463 -1.04 14.97 -38.77
C VAL A 463 -0.21 16.11 -38.19
N ASP A 464 -0.31 17.28 -38.83
CA ASP A 464 0.31 18.53 -38.36
C ASP A 464 -0.76 19.44 -37.73
N LEU A 465 -0.63 19.74 -36.43
CA LEU A 465 -1.65 20.46 -35.68
C LEU A 465 -1.65 21.97 -35.97
N PRO A 466 -2.81 22.59 -36.30
CA PRO A 466 -2.94 24.04 -36.40
C PRO A 466 -2.73 24.73 -35.05
N SER A 467 -2.23 25.98 -35.05
CA SER A 467 -1.88 26.71 -33.82
C SER A 467 -3.06 27.28 -33.02
N ALA A 468 -4.31 27.05 -33.43
CA ALA A 468 -5.51 27.62 -32.79
C ALA A 468 -6.79 26.82 -33.07
N THR A 469 -6.80 25.54 -32.69
CA THR A 469 -7.96 24.65 -32.87
C THR A 469 -8.25 23.93 -31.55
N ASP A 470 -9.51 23.88 -31.13
CA ASP A 470 -9.91 23.20 -29.88
C ASP A 470 -10.06 21.67 -30.05
N SER A 471 -10.35 21.22 -31.27
CA SER A 471 -10.55 19.81 -31.60
C SER A 471 -10.39 19.56 -33.09
N LEU A 472 -9.83 18.41 -33.45
CA LEU A 472 -9.80 17.90 -34.82
C LEU A 472 -10.78 16.75 -34.99
N THR A 473 -11.51 16.74 -36.09
CA THR A 473 -12.39 15.62 -36.46
C THR A 473 -11.74 14.86 -37.61
N PHE A 474 -11.67 13.53 -37.49
CA PHE A 474 -11.17 12.66 -38.54
C PHE A 474 -12.29 11.77 -39.05
N LYS A 475 -12.37 11.60 -40.38
CA LYS A 475 -13.24 10.62 -41.03
C LYS A 475 -12.39 9.68 -41.87
N VAL A 476 -12.37 8.41 -41.48
CA VAL A 476 -11.61 7.34 -42.16
C VAL A 476 -12.60 6.39 -42.80
N ILE A 477 -12.51 6.24 -44.11
CA ILE A 477 -13.45 5.49 -44.95
C ILE A 477 -12.67 4.45 -45.74
N PHE A 478 -13.13 3.21 -45.76
CA PHE A 478 -12.70 2.20 -46.72
C PHE A 478 -13.88 1.79 -47.58
N ALA A 479 -13.68 1.76 -48.90
CA ALA A 479 -14.69 1.33 -49.86
C ALA A 479 -14.10 0.29 -50.84
N SER A 480 -14.87 -0.75 -51.13
CA SER A 480 -14.60 -1.78 -52.14
C SER A 480 -15.86 -2.02 -52.97
N LYS A 481 -15.83 -2.94 -53.94
CA LYS A 481 -16.99 -3.23 -54.81
C LYS A 481 -18.16 -3.83 -54.05
N SER A 482 -17.90 -4.48 -52.90
CA SER A 482 -18.91 -5.26 -52.17
C SER A 482 -19.01 -4.91 -50.69
N PHE A 483 -18.00 -4.26 -50.11
CA PHE A 483 -17.96 -3.93 -48.69
C PHE A 483 -17.41 -2.52 -48.47
N SER A 484 -17.89 -1.86 -47.42
CA SER A 484 -17.38 -0.58 -46.97
C SER A 484 -17.52 -0.47 -45.46
N ASP A 485 -16.58 0.22 -44.81
CA ASP A 485 -16.69 0.60 -43.39
C ASP A 485 -16.11 2.01 -43.21
N ALA A 486 -16.64 2.77 -42.27
CA ALA A 486 -16.15 4.09 -41.95
C ALA A 486 -16.25 4.40 -40.46
N VAL A 487 -15.24 5.11 -39.96
CA VAL A 487 -15.18 5.60 -38.57
C VAL A 487 -14.96 7.10 -38.59
N GLN A 488 -15.68 7.80 -37.70
CA GLN A 488 -15.43 9.20 -37.39
C GLN A 488 -15.16 9.35 -35.90
N PHE A 489 -14.19 10.18 -35.54
CA PHE A 489 -13.84 10.47 -34.16
C PHE A 489 -13.26 11.88 -34.04
N ASP A 490 -13.31 12.42 -32.82
CA ASP A 490 -12.79 13.73 -32.48
C ASP A 490 -11.58 13.58 -31.54
N VAL A 491 -10.56 14.41 -31.75
CA VAL A 491 -9.36 14.50 -30.90
C VAL A 491 -9.27 15.93 -30.34
N PRO A 492 -9.49 16.12 -29.02
CA PRO A 492 -9.31 17.42 -28.38
C PRO A 492 -7.86 17.89 -28.48
N VAL A 493 -7.66 19.18 -28.78
CA VAL A 493 -6.35 19.83 -28.83
C VAL A 493 -6.26 20.85 -27.70
N ARG A 494 -5.18 20.79 -26.93
CA ARG A 494 -4.93 21.61 -25.74
C ARG A 494 -3.77 22.56 -25.97
N ASP A 495 -3.78 23.69 -25.29
CA ASP A 495 -2.64 24.61 -25.32
C ASP A 495 -1.36 23.96 -24.78
N ALA A 496 -0.24 24.13 -25.50
CA ALA A 496 1.10 23.78 -25.04
C ALA A 496 1.66 24.74 -23.98
N SER A 497 0.81 25.14 -23.04
CA SER A 497 1.15 26.00 -21.90
C SER A 497 0.61 25.41 -20.61
N GLN A 498 1.31 25.67 -19.50
CA GLN A 498 0.94 25.21 -18.16
C GLN A 498 0.97 26.39 -17.19
N VAL A 499 0.00 26.45 -16.29
CA VAL A 499 -0.01 27.43 -15.20
C VAL A 499 0.95 26.95 -14.13
N ILE A 500 2.01 27.73 -13.89
CA ILE A 500 2.97 27.51 -12.82
C ILE A 500 2.73 28.51 -11.70
N THR A 501 2.71 28.00 -10.48
CA THR A 501 2.72 28.82 -9.26
C THR A 501 4.11 28.73 -8.65
N GLU A 502 4.77 29.86 -8.46
CA GLU A 502 6.01 29.94 -7.67
C GLU A 502 5.67 30.56 -6.32
N SER A 503 6.16 29.93 -5.25
CA SER A 503 5.99 30.43 -3.91
C SER A 503 7.26 30.18 -3.11
N HIS A 504 7.71 31.18 -2.36
CA HIS A 504 8.90 31.11 -1.54
C HIS A 504 8.60 31.65 -0.15
N SER A 505 9.15 31.01 0.87
CA SER A 505 8.99 31.43 2.26
C SER A 505 10.33 31.59 2.97
N ALA A 506 10.34 32.42 4.01
CA ALA A 506 11.45 32.52 4.94
C ALA A 506 10.95 32.94 6.33
N ILE A 507 11.75 32.59 7.34
CA ILE A 507 11.49 32.95 8.75
C ILE A 507 12.18 34.28 9.02
N ALA A 508 11.40 35.26 9.46
CA ALA A 508 11.87 36.53 9.97
C ALA A 508 12.02 36.45 11.49
N LEU A 509 13.25 36.23 11.95
CA LEU A 509 13.59 36.29 13.37
C LEU A 509 13.48 37.75 13.90
N PRO A 510 13.37 37.93 15.23
CA PRO A 510 13.31 39.25 15.86
C PRO A 510 14.54 40.08 15.51
N GLY A 511 14.32 41.33 15.09
CA GLY A 511 15.40 42.23 14.66
C GLY A 511 16.04 41.90 13.29
N ALA A 512 15.54 40.89 12.56
CA ALA A 512 16.04 40.59 11.22
C ALA A 512 15.76 41.74 10.23
N ASP A 513 16.69 41.93 9.29
CA ASP A 513 16.55 42.88 8.19
C ASP A 513 15.53 42.35 7.17
N LYS A 514 14.25 42.74 7.38
CA LYS A 514 13.12 42.26 6.58
C LYS A 514 13.26 42.61 5.09
N GLU A 515 13.85 43.76 4.75
CA GLU A 515 13.98 44.14 3.33
C GLU A 515 14.99 43.23 2.62
N LYS A 516 16.11 42.89 3.28
CA LYS A 516 17.04 41.88 2.75
C LYS A 516 16.41 40.50 2.63
N LEU A 517 15.55 40.12 3.58
CA LEU A 517 14.81 38.86 3.51
C LEU A 517 13.89 38.83 2.28
N LEU A 518 13.12 39.91 2.07
CA LEU A 518 12.26 40.08 0.90
C LEU A 518 13.05 40.12 -0.41
N GLU A 519 14.20 40.79 -0.44
CA GLU A 519 15.09 40.82 -1.61
C GLU A 519 15.61 39.40 -1.94
N SER A 520 16.01 38.65 -0.92
CA SER A 520 16.36 37.22 -1.06
C SER A 520 15.20 36.41 -1.64
N LEU A 521 13.97 36.58 -1.13
CA LEU A 521 12.80 35.88 -1.66
C LEU A 521 12.48 36.27 -3.11
N ARG A 522 12.54 37.56 -3.45
CA ARG A 522 12.34 38.08 -4.81
C ARG A 522 13.34 37.47 -5.81
N SER A 523 14.60 37.26 -5.38
CA SER A 523 15.65 36.68 -6.23
C SER A 523 15.46 35.19 -6.56
N ARG A 524 14.58 34.47 -5.86
CA ARG A 524 14.35 33.02 -6.05
C ARG A 524 13.34 32.70 -7.14
N PHE A 525 12.54 33.68 -7.59
CA PHE A 525 11.61 33.48 -8.70
C PHE A 525 12.37 33.28 -10.01
N VAL A 526 12.07 32.19 -10.73
CA VAL A 526 12.79 31.81 -11.97
C VAL A 526 11.87 31.67 -13.17
N ASN A 527 10.58 31.41 -12.96
CA ASN A 527 9.60 31.28 -14.04
C ASN A 527 8.79 32.54 -14.30
N VAL A 528 8.69 33.44 -13.31
CA VAL A 528 7.92 34.69 -13.37
C VAL A 528 8.70 35.81 -12.69
N SER A 529 8.42 37.06 -13.05
CA SER A 529 8.91 38.20 -12.28
C SER A 529 8.27 38.21 -10.89
N SER A 530 9.07 38.49 -9.85
CA SER A 530 8.55 38.71 -8.50
C SER A 530 7.71 39.99 -8.39
N ALA A 531 7.70 40.85 -9.42
CA ALA A 531 6.86 42.05 -9.45
C ALA A 531 5.38 41.67 -9.45
N GLY A 532 4.65 42.15 -8.45
CA GLY A 532 3.23 41.84 -8.26
C GLY A 532 2.96 40.50 -7.54
N ALA A 533 3.99 39.81 -7.03
CA ALA A 533 3.79 38.66 -6.17
C ALA A 533 3.03 39.07 -4.89
N ALA A 534 2.03 38.28 -4.51
CA ALA A 534 1.34 38.45 -3.24
C ALA A 534 2.32 38.16 -2.09
N CYS A 535 2.37 39.03 -1.09
CA CYS A 535 3.26 38.91 0.06
C CYS A 535 2.43 38.85 1.33
N ASP A 536 2.54 37.76 2.07
CA ASP A 536 1.83 37.52 3.32
C ASP A 536 2.84 37.34 4.46
N GLU A 537 2.55 37.91 5.62
CA GLU A 537 3.33 37.75 6.86
C GLU A 537 2.40 37.34 8.00
N ILE A 538 2.77 36.30 8.73
CA ILE A 538 2.07 35.87 9.94
C ILE A 538 3.08 35.62 11.06
N SER A 539 2.89 36.25 12.22
CA SER A 539 3.73 36.02 13.40
C SER A 539 3.29 34.77 14.16
N ILE A 540 4.23 34.14 14.86
CA ILE A 540 3.97 32.99 15.74
C ILE A 540 2.86 33.33 16.75
N GLY A 541 2.93 34.50 17.39
CA GLY A 541 1.90 34.95 18.32
C GLY A 541 0.51 34.99 17.67
N LYS A 542 0.40 35.56 16.46
CA LYS A 542 -0.86 35.62 15.72
C LYS A 542 -1.36 34.24 15.30
N MET A 543 -0.47 33.32 14.91
CA MET A 543 -0.83 31.92 14.61
C MET A 543 -1.42 31.18 15.82
N ILE A 544 -0.94 31.49 17.03
CA ILE A 544 -1.47 30.93 18.28
C ILE A 544 -2.84 31.54 18.57
N GLU A 545 -2.98 32.85 18.46
CA GLU A 545 -4.26 33.56 18.65
C GLU A 545 -5.35 33.03 17.72
N GLU A 546 -5.06 32.92 16.41
CA GLU A 546 -6.01 32.41 15.40
C GLU A 546 -6.40 30.95 15.67
N ALA A 547 -5.44 30.09 16.04
CA ALA A 547 -5.74 28.70 16.38
C ALA A 547 -6.54 28.58 17.68
N ALA A 548 -6.23 29.40 18.69
CA ALA A 548 -6.99 29.43 19.91
C ALA A 548 -8.44 29.88 19.65
N GLU A 549 -8.68 30.85 18.76
CA GLU A 549 -10.03 31.23 18.31
C GLU A 549 -10.78 30.10 17.63
N GLN A 550 -10.15 29.44 16.66
CA GLN A 550 -10.77 28.33 15.93
C GLN A 550 -11.09 27.12 16.83
N LYS A 551 -10.25 26.87 17.83
CA LYS A 551 -10.33 25.70 18.72
C LYS A 551 -10.99 25.97 20.07
N SER A 552 -11.40 27.21 20.36
CA SER A 552 -12.16 27.56 21.56
C SER A 552 -13.54 26.86 21.60
N GLU A 553 -14.04 26.39 20.47
CA GLU A 553 -15.25 25.56 20.38
C GLU A 553 -14.89 24.10 20.05
N PRO A 554 -15.53 23.12 20.73
CA PRO A 554 -15.19 21.71 20.55
C PRO A 554 -15.61 21.20 19.17
N ALA A 555 -14.68 20.57 18.44
CA ALA A 555 -14.92 20.02 17.10
C ALA A 555 -15.92 18.85 17.10
N ALA A 556 -16.03 18.13 18.22
CA ALA A 556 -16.95 17.02 18.43
C ALA A 556 -17.32 16.88 19.92
N ASN A 557 -18.28 16.01 20.22
CA ASN A 557 -18.74 15.72 21.58
C ASN A 557 -17.88 14.68 22.31
N ASP A 558 -16.75 14.26 21.76
CA ASP A 558 -15.82 13.39 22.47
C ASP A 558 -15.03 14.16 23.53
N VAL A 559 -14.63 13.48 24.60
CA VAL A 559 -13.97 14.11 25.74
C VAL A 559 -12.62 14.77 25.39
N LEU A 560 -11.93 14.33 24.32
CA LEU A 560 -10.69 14.98 23.89
C LEU A 560 -10.99 16.30 23.18
N SER A 561 -11.97 16.36 22.29
CA SER A 561 -12.41 17.63 21.69
C SER A 561 -12.92 18.62 22.75
N LEU A 562 -13.68 18.12 23.74
CA LEU A 562 -14.21 18.95 24.84
C LEU A 562 -13.10 19.52 25.73
N THR A 563 -12.15 18.67 26.15
CA THR A 563 -11.04 19.12 27.00
C THR A 563 -10.03 19.98 26.25
N GLU A 564 -9.84 19.78 24.93
CA GLU A 564 -9.04 20.66 24.08
C GLU A 564 -9.61 22.09 24.08
N ALA A 565 -10.90 22.24 23.78
CA ALA A 565 -11.57 23.53 23.77
C ALA A 565 -11.52 24.22 25.14
N TYR A 566 -11.68 23.46 26.23
CA TYR A 566 -11.61 23.99 27.58
C TYR A 566 -10.20 24.49 27.94
N CYS A 567 -9.16 23.78 27.50
CA CYS A 567 -7.77 24.24 27.63
C CYS A 567 -7.54 25.55 26.87
N PHE A 568 -8.03 25.70 25.64
CA PHE A 568 -7.90 26.96 24.88
C PHE A 568 -8.67 28.12 25.50
N LYS A 569 -9.89 27.90 26.00
CA LYS A 569 -10.62 28.93 26.77
C LYS A 569 -9.85 29.33 28.03
N SER A 570 -9.32 28.36 28.77
CA SER A 570 -8.48 28.62 29.95
C SER A 570 -7.20 29.38 29.61
N PHE A 571 -6.55 29.07 28.48
CA PHE A 571 -5.39 29.80 27.97
C PHE A 571 -5.72 31.28 27.69
N LYS A 572 -6.93 31.57 27.21
CA LYS A 572 -7.47 32.93 27.05
C LYS A 572 -8.00 33.56 28.35
N SER A 573 -7.83 32.89 29.49
CA SER A 573 -8.42 33.30 30.78
C SER A 573 -9.95 33.39 30.77
N GLU A 574 -10.62 32.56 29.95
CA GLU A 574 -12.07 32.44 29.88
C GLU A 574 -12.57 31.21 30.66
N SER A 575 -13.64 31.37 31.44
CA SER A 575 -14.30 30.27 32.16
C SER A 575 -15.54 29.78 31.41
N ASP A 576 -15.72 28.46 31.29
CA ASP A 576 -16.92 27.86 30.69
C ASP A 576 -17.43 26.66 31.51
N THR A 577 -18.40 26.94 32.39
CA THR A 577 -19.00 25.93 33.26
C THR A 577 -19.87 24.92 32.51
N SER A 578 -20.41 25.30 31.35
CA SER A 578 -21.22 24.42 30.49
C SER A 578 -20.33 23.37 29.84
N LEU A 579 -19.19 23.79 29.28
CA LEU A 579 -18.21 22.90 28.68
C LEU A 579 -17.60 21.96 29.74
N LEU A 580 -17.29 22.47 30.93
CA LEU A 580 -16.86 21.64 32.05
C LEU A 580 -17.91 20.60 32.44
N GLY A 581 -19.19 20.96 32.44
CA GLY A 581 -20.31 20.04 32.65
C GLY A 581 -20.35 18.90 31.64
N ARG A 582 -20.16 19.20 30.34
CA ARG A 582 -20.09 18.20 29.25
C ARG A 582 -18.88 17.27 29.38
N ILE A 583 -17.72 17.79 29.79
CA ILE A 583 -16.55 16.97 30.10
C ILE A 583 -16.90 15.99 31.22
N LEU A 584 -17.49 16.47 32.31
CA LEU A 584 -17.88 15.65 33.46
C LEU A 584 -18.97 14.63 33.13
N ALA A 585 -19.83 14.89 32.15
CA ALA A 585 -20.81 13.91 31.67
C ALA A 585 -20.15 12.67 31.04
N CYS A 586 -18.91 12.79 30.54
CA CYS A 586 -18.12 11.65 30.06
C CYS A 586 -17.51 10.80 31.20
N ARG A 587 -17.65 11.22 32.47
CA ARG A 587 -17.15 10.50 33.65
C ARG A 587 -18.19 9.53 34.19
N ASN A 588 -17.80 8.26 34.32
CA ASN A 588 -18.65 7.20 34.87
C ASN A 588 -18.59 7.14 36.41
N SER A 589 -19.49 6.34 36.98
CA SER A 589 -19.57 6.10 38.43
C SER A 589 -18.34 5.39 39.01
N ASP A 590 -17.54 4.71 38.18
CA ASP A 590 -16.26 4.13 38.57
C ASP A 590 -15.13 5.17 38.69
N GLY A 591 -15.39 6.42 38.33
CA GLY A 591 -14.46 7.54 38.34
C GLY A 591 -13.70 7.75 37.03
N GLY A 592 -13.69 6.77 36.12
CA GLY A 592 -13.01 6.86 34.84
C GLY A 592 -13.81 7.62 33.77
N PHE A 593 -13.12 8.10 32.74
CA PHE A 593 -13.73 8.78 31.59
C PHE A 593 -13.83 7.84 30.39
N GLY A 594 -14.99 7.86 29.73
CA GLY A 594 -15.20 7.28 28.41
C GLY A 594 -14.88 8.28 27.29
N TRP A 595 -14.83 7.81 26.04
CA TRP A 595 -14.68 8.69 24.88
C TRP A 595 -15.86 9.65 24.71
N PHE A 596 -17.07 9.18 24.99
CA PHE A 596 -18.32 9.94 24.95
C PHE A 596 -19.13 9.66 26.22
N GLU A 597 -20.12 10.50 26.49
CA GLU A 597 -21.13 10.26 27.55
C GLU A 597 -21.77 8.87 27.39
N GLY A 598 -21.84 8.11 28.49
CA GLY A 598 -22.42 6.76 28.52
C GLY A 598 -21.51 5.63 28.00
N MET A 599 -20.33 5.93 27.46
CA MET A 599 -19.36 4.88 27.08
C MET A 599 -18.55 4.37 28.28
N ARG A 600 -18.03 3.16 28.16
CA ARG A 600 -17.16 2.56 29.20
C ARG A 600 -15.89 3.37 29.40
N SER A 601 -15.45 3.43 30.66
CA SER A 601 -14.21 4.11 31.07
C SER A 601 -12.98 3.50 30.41
N SER A 602 -12.06 4.37 29.98
CA SER A 602 -10.77 4.01 29.39
C SER A 602 -9.62 4.58 30.22
N GLN A 603 -8.60 3.76 30.47
CA GLN A 603 -7.41 4.17 31.24
C GLN A 603 -6.66 5.33 30.55
N SER A 604 -6.40 5.19 29.25
CA SER A 604 -5.64 6.19 28.48
C SER A 604 -6.41 7.49 28.29
N VAL A 605 -7.72 7.42 28.09
CA VAL A 605 -8.58 8.61 28.02
C VAL A 605 -8.61 9.32 29.37
N THR A 606 -8.83 8.59 30.45
CA THR A 606 -8.82 9.16 31.82
C THR A 606 -7.50 9.83 32.14
N ALA A 607 -6.37 9.21 31.79
CA ALA A 607 -5.05 9.81 31.98
C ALA A 607 -4.86 11.09 31.17
N THR A 608 -5.32 11.13 29.93
CA THR A 608 -5.24 12.32 29.08
C THR A 608 -6.10 13.47 29.64
N VAL A 609 -7.30 13.17 30.13
CA VAL A 609 -8.16 14.16 30.80
C VAL A 609 -7.49 14.70 32.06
N LEU A 610 -6.91 13.84 32.89
CA LEU A 610 -6.19 14.25 34.10
C LEU A 610 -4.96 15.13 33.79
N ASP A 611 -4.21 14.78 32.75
CA ASP A 611 -3.05 15.56 32.28
C ASP A 611 -3.48 16.96 31.80
N ARG A 612 -4.52 17.04 30.97
CA ARG A 612 -5.08 18.32 30.50
C ARG A 612 -5.67 19.17 31.62
N MET A 613 -6.27 18.56 32.64
CA MET A 613 -6.75 19.30 33.81
C MET A 613 -5.58 19.84 34.66
N ALA A 614 -4.45 19.12 34.71
CA ALA A 614 -3.23 19.66 35.31
C ALA A 614 -2.69 20.85 34.50
N LEU A 615 -2.76 20.80 33.16
CA LEU A 615 -2.44 21.94 32.29
C LEU A 615 -3.39 23.14 32.55
N VAL A 616 -4.70 22.92 32.61
CA VAL A 616 -5.70 23.97 32.93
C VAL A 616 -5.39 24.64 34.27
N ARG A 617 -5.07 23.85 35.30
CA ARG A 617 -4.67 24.38 36.61
C ARG A 617 -3.43 25.27 36.51
N ASN A 618 -2.45 24.89 35.69
CA ASN A 618 -1.23 25.68 35.46
C ASN A 618 -1.52 26.97 34.66
N LEU A 619 -2.58 26.98 33.86
CA LEU A 619 -3.12 28.16 33.18
C LEU A 619 -4.06 28.99 34.08
N CYS A 620 -4.12 28.70 35.39
CA CYS A 620 -5.01 29.35 36.36
C CYS A 620 -6.52 29.19 36.07
N GLY A 621 -6.91 28.18 35.27
CA GLY A 621 -8.31 27.85 35.01
C GLY A 621 -8.94 26.96 36.09
N ASP A 622 -10.27 26.93 36.12
CA ASP A 622 -11.03 26.14 37.08
C ASP A 622 -10.94 24.63 36.77
N ILE A 623 -10.65 23.82 37.80
CA ILE A 623 -10.63 22.36 37.70
C ILE A 623 -11.68 21.72 38.62
N PRO A 624 -12.36 20.64 38.19
CA PRO A 624 -13.35 19.96 39.01
C PRO A 624 -12.68 19.04 40.06
N ASP A 625 -13.46 18.50 41.00
CA ASP A 625 -12.96 17.42 41.87
C ASP A 625 -12.71 16.14 41.04
N LEU A 626 -11.44 15.75 40.96
CA LEU A 626 -10.94 14.61 40.17
C LEU A 626 -10.46 13.45 41.05
N LYS A 627 -10.72 13.46 42.36
CA LYS A 627 -10.24 12.42 43.29
C LYS A 627 -10.64 11.01 42.84
N SER A 628 -11.90 10.81 42.45
CA SER A 628 -12.39 9.50 41.98
C SER A 628 -11.69 9.03 40.70
N SER A 629 -11.35 9.95 39.80
CA SER A 629 -10.64 9.67 38.55
C SER A 629 -9.18 9.27 38.80
N VAL A 630 -8.54 9.87 39.79
CA VAL A 630 -7.21 9.45 40.25
C VAL A 630 -7.27 8.06 40.91
N GLU A 631 -8.28 7.79 41.76
CA GLU A 631 -8.50 6.46 42.36
C GLU A 631 -8.80 5.38 41.28
N TYR A 632 -9.50 5.73 40.20
CA TYR A 632 -9.71 4.85 39.04
C TYR A 632 -8.39 4.50 38.34
N LEU A 633 -7.51 5.48 38.13
CA LEU A 633 -6.22 5.26 37.50
C LEU A 633 -5.33 4.33 38.33
N ASP A 634 -5.28 4.55 39.66
CA ASP A 634 -4.60 3.65 40.60
C ASP A 634 -5.19 2.23 40.50
N SER A 635 -6.52 2.09 40.48
CA SER A 635 -7.15 0.78 40.46
C SER A 635 -6.91 0.01 39.16
N THR A 636 -7.04 0.68 38.00
CA THR A 636 -6.83 0.06 36.68
C THR A 636 -5.37 -0.35 36.44
N GLN A 637 -4.39 0.42 36.92
CA GLN A 637 -2.97 0.07 36.77
C GLN A 637 -2.62 -1.26 37.45
N PHE A 638 -3.21 -1.54 38.61
CA PHE A 638 -2.86 -2.72 39.42
C PHE A 638 -3.90 -3.86 39.39
N LEU A 639 -5.06 -3.67 38.78
CA LEU A 639 -6.15 -4.67 38.69
C LEU A 639 -6.73 -4.87 37.28
N GLY A 640 -6.26 -4.13 36.27
CA GLY A 640 -6.81 -4.11 34.90
C GLY A 640 -6.22 -5.13 33.91
N PHE A 641 -6.64 -5.04 32.65
CA PHE A 641 -6.27 -5.93 31.53
C PHE A 641 -4.74 -6.05 31.28
N PRO A 642 -4.26 -7.03 30.49
CA PRO A 642 -2.85 -7.17 30.13
C PRO A 642 -2.30 -5.93 29.41
N ARG A 643 -1.05 -5.52 29.70
CA ARG A 643 -0.42 -4.27 29.20
C ARG A 643 -0.40 -4.12 27.66
N TRP A 644 -0.47 -5.23 26.91
CA TRP A 644 -0.46 -5.23 25.44
C TRP A 644 -1.82 -4.91 24.78
N PHE A 645 -2.86 -4.60 25.58
CA PHE A 645 -4.21 -4.23 25.13
C PHE A 645 -4.54 -2.75 25.39
N GLY A 646 -3.57 -1.84 25.18
CA GLY A 646 -3.78 -0.39 25.30
C GLY A 646 -3.75 0.16 26.73
N GLY A 647 -3.04 -0.51 27.65
CA GLY A 647 -2.78 0.00 29.01
C GLY A 647 -1.63 1.02 29.03
N LEU A 648 -1.55 1.81 30.10
CA LEU A 648 -0.47 2.81 30.27
C LEU A 648 0.87 2.16 30.62
N SER A 649 1.95 2.74 30.09
CA SER A 649 3.31 2.50 30.57
C SER A 649 3.46 2.99 32.02
N ASP A 650 4.40 2.40 32.77
CA ASP A 650 4.58 2.75 34.18
C ASP A 650 5.06 4.20 34.36
N ASP A 651 5.88 4.70 33.43
CA ASP A 651 6.34 6.09 33.36
C ASP A 651 5.20 7.06 33.05
N THR A 652 4.36 6.78 32.05
CA THR A 652 3.19 7.63 31.75
C THR A 652 2.17 7.62 32.88
N TYR A 653 1.96 6.46 33.53
CA TYR A 653 1.12 6.40 34.75
C TYR A 653 1.70 7.28 35.86
N MET A 654 3.01 7.18 36.15
CA MET A 654 3.64 7.99 37.20
C MET A 654 3.58 9.48 36.90
N LEU A 655 3.82 9.88 35.64
CA LEU A 655 3.71 11.26 35.16
C LEU A 655 2.34 11.87 35.46
N VAL A 656 1.27 11.21 35.03
CA VAL A 656 -0.08 11.73 35.24
C VAL A 656 -0.47 11.68 36.72
N ARG A 657 -0.08 10.61 37.42
CA ARG A 657 -0.42 10.41 38.82
C ARG A 657 0.30 11.38 39.76
N SER A 658 1.50 11.85 39.42
CA SER A 658 2.26 12.81 40.22
C SER A 658 1.63 14.21 40.21
N ASN A 659 0.82 14.56 39.21
CA ASN A 659 0.10 15.85 39.17
C ASN A 659 -0.96 15.99 40.29
N PHE A 660 -1.30 14.89 41.00
CA PHE A 660 -2.31 14.83 42.06
C PHE A 660 -1.78 14.18 43.34
N PRO A 661 -0.69 14.69 43.95
CA PRO A 661 -0.01 14.02 45.07
C PRO A 661 -0.85 14.02 46.35
N SER A 662 -1.81 14.94 46.49
CA SER A 662 -2.72 15.05 47.64
C SER A 662 -3.74 13.91 47.73
N VAL A 663 -4.03 13.22 46.62
CA VAL A 663 -4.87 12.01 46.63
C VAL A 663 -4.04 10.85 47.17
N GLY A 664 -4.49 10.21 48.26
CA GLY A 664 -3.76 9.09 48.86
C GLY A 664 -3.65 7.87 47.92
N PHE A 665 -2.47 7.24 47.87
CA PHE A 665 -2.24 6.03 47.08
C PHE A 665 -2.94 4.81 47.70
N LYS A 666 -4.16 4.51 47.21
CA LYS A 666 -4.99 3.41 47.72
C LYS A 666 -5.75 2.73 46.60
N VAL A 667 -5.47 1.45 46.39
CA VAL A 667 -6.18 0.62 45.41
C VAL A 667 -7.31 -0.15 46.09
N ARG A 668 -8.55 0.03 45.64
CA ARG A 668 -9.72 -0.73 46.10
C ARG A 668 -9.81 -2.03 45.30
N MET A 669 -9.88 -3.18 45.98
CA MET A 669 -9.86 -4.49 45.32
C MET A 669 -10.65 -5.54 46.10
N ASP A 670 -11.15 -6.53 45.38
CA ASP A 670 -11.79 -7.70 45.97
C ASP A 670 -10.77 -8.68 46.55
N LYS A 671 -11.24 -9.58 47.42
CA LYS A 671 -10.38 -10.61 48.05
C LYS A 671 -9.67 -11.48 47.01
N SER A 672 -10.34 -11.81 45.90
CA SER A 672 -9.80 -12.62 44.79
C SER A 672 -8.64 -11.93 44.07
N GLN A 673 -8.63 -10.60 44.01
CA GLN A 673 -7.65 -9.81 43.26
C GLN A 673 -6.36 -9.50 44.06
N ARG A 674 -6.34 -9.75 45.37
CA ARG A 674 -5.19 -9.42 46.26
C ARG A 674 -3.87 -10.06 45.85
N LYS A 675 -3.90 -11.24 45.22
CA LYS A 675 -2.68 -11.93 44.77
C LYS A 675 -2.07 -11.19 43.58
N GLU A 676 -2.89 -10.87 42.59
CA GLU A 676 -2.49 -10.12 41.41
C GLU A 676 -2.01 -8.70 41.77
N TYR A 677 -2.77 -7.99 42.59
CA TYR A 677 -2.39 -6.67 43.09
C TYR A 677 -1.00 -6.68 43.73
N ARG A 678 -0.72 -7.61 44.65
CA ARG A 678 0.58 -7.69 45.33
C ARG A 678 1.73 -7.95 44.34
N TYR A 679 1.49 -8.81 43.34
CA TYR A 679 2.48 -9.10 42.30
C TYR A 679 2.77 -7.87 41.42
N ARG A 680 1.72 -7.20 40.91
CA ARG A 680 1.87 -6.00 40.08
C ARG A 680 2.48 -4.85 40.86
N LEU A 681 2.02 -4.60 42.09
CA LEU A 681 2.59 -3.56 42.96
C LEU A 681 4.06 -3.81 43.28
N SER A 682 4.46 -5.06 43.56
CA SER A 682 5.86 -5.40 43.80
C SER A 682 6.74 -5.10 42.58
N SER A 683 6.25 -5.48 41.39
CA SER A 683 6.94 -5.23 40.12
C SER A 683 7.04 -3.74 39.82
N PHE A 684 5.94 -3.00 39.97
CA PHE A 684 5.91 -1.55 39.82
C PHE A 684 6.85 -0.85 40.80
N ARG A 685 6.87 -1.23 42.08
CA ARG A 685 7.78 -0.61 43.07
C ARG A 685 9.25 -0.81 42.73
N LYS A 686 9.59 -1.95 42.12
CA LYS A 686 10.95 -2.20 41.62
C LYS A 686 11.26 -1.32 40.41
N TYR A 687 10.31 -1.15 39.50
CA TYR A 687 10.43 -0.26 38.35
C TYR A 687 10.55 1.21 38.78
N ALA A 688 9.58 1.71 39.56
CA ALA A 688 9.51 3.09 40.04
C ALA A 688 10.79 3.50 40.77
N ARG A 689 11.35 2.64 41.63
CA ARG A 689 12.64 2.95 42.28
C ARG A 689 13.77 3.12 41.26
N ARG A 690 13.90 2.20 40.30
CA ARG A 690 14.94 2.27 39.28
C ARG A 690 14.74 3.47 38.35
N TYR A 691 13.49 3.83 38.09
CA TYR A 691 13.11 4.95 37.24
C TYR A 691 13.38 6.29 37.93
N LEU A 692 12.82 6.51 39.13
CA LEU A 692 12.86 7.79 39.84
C LEU A 692 14.26 8.13 40.40
N SER A 693 14.99 7.13 40.91
CA SER A 693 16.33 7.29 41.49
C SER A 693 17.33 6.28 40.88
N PRO A 694 17.73 6.45 39.60
CA PRO A 694 18.62 5.51 38.93
C PRO A 694 19.98 5.43 39.63
N SER A 695 20.50 4.22 39.81
CA SER A 695 21.87 4.03 40.29
C SER A 695 22.86 4.29 39.16
N ASN A 696 23.92 5.06 39.42
CA ASN A 696 24.97 5.54 38.48
C ASN A 696 25.64 4.53 37.52
N ARG A 697 25.24 3.24 37.48
CA ARG A 697 25.84 2.24 36.57
C ARG A 697 25.11 2.05 35.24
N PHE A 698 23.77 2.10 35.17
CA PHE A 698 23.01 1.89 33.92
C PHE A 698 21.57 2.40 34.02
N ASP A 699 21.32 3.59 33.46
CA ASP A 699 19.96 4.09 33.23
C ASP A 699 19.38 3.50 31.94
N PHE A 700 18.16 2.97 31.99
CA PHE A 700 17.54 2.27 30.86
C PHE A 700 16.78 3.20 29.91
N ILE A 701 16.60 4.47 30.30
CA ILE A 701 16.06 5.53 29.45
C ILE A 701 17.16 6.47 28.95
N ASP A 702 18.43 6.06 29.04
CA ASP A 702 19.51 6.85 28.49
C ASP A 702 19.39 6.97 26.95
N GLY A 703 19.70 8.15 26.42
CA GLY A 703 19.42 8.47 25.02
C GLY A 703 17.94 8.59 24.66
N GLN A 704 17.03 8.77 25.64
CA GLN A 704 15.60 9.00 25.41
C GLN A 704 15.16 10.33 26.05
N PRO A 705 15.39 11.48 25.39
CA PRO A 705 15.14 12.80 25.98
C PRO A 705 13.68 13.03 26.39
N GLY A 706 12.70 12.50 25.64
CA GLY A 706 11.30 12.59 26.02
C GLY A 706 10.96 11.78 27.28
N ALA A 707 11.54 10.59 27.45
CA ALA A 707 11.36 9.80 28.67
C ALA A 707 12.01 10.48 29.89
N LYS A 708 13.19 11.10 29.70
CA LYS A 708 13.84 11.91 30.74
C LYS A 708 13.00 13.13 31.11
N ALA A 709 12.40 13.83 30.14
CA ALA A 709 11.50 14.95 30.42
C ALA A 709 10.27 14.53 31.24
N LYS A 710 9.65 13.38 30.93
CA LYS A 710 8.58 12.80 31.76
C LYS A 710 9.05 12.52 33.18
N ARG A 711 10.27 11.98 33.34
CA ARG A 711 10.85 11.75 34.66
C ARG A 711 11.05 13.05 35.40
N VAL A 712 11.68 14.06 34.80
CA VAL A 712 11.88 15.40 35.40
C VAL A 712 10.55 15.99 35.87
N HIS A 713 9.50 15.97 35.03
CA HIS A 713 8.18 16.48 35.43
C HIS A 713 7.56 15.69 36.60
N THR A 714 7.74 14.37 36.60
CA THR A 714 7.31 13.50 37.69
C THR A 714 8.04 13.85 38.99
N LEU A 715 9.37 13.99 38.93
CA LEU A 715 10.23 14.32 40.06
C LEU A 715 9.89 15.69 40.64
N SER A 716 9.75 16.71 39.78
CA SER A 716 9.33 18.07 40.16
C SER A 716 8.07 18.02 41.01
N ASN A 717 7.00 17.40 40.50
CA ASN A 717 5.73 17.23 41.21
C ASN A 717 5.84 16.50 42.56
N LEU A 718 6.67 15.45 42.64
CA LEU A 718 6.86 14.68 43.87
C LEU A 718 7.61 15.49 44.94
N ILE A 719 8.57 16.31 44.53
CA ILE A 719 9.41 17.12 45.41
C ILE A 719 8.67 18.38 45.89
N SER A 720 7.69 18.88 45.13
CA SER A 720 6.97 20.14 45.47
C SER A 720 6.12 20.07 46.74
N SER A 721 5.86 18.90 47.35
CA SER A 721 5.01 18.79 48.53
C SER A 721 5.29 17.56 49.41
N GLU A 722 4.96 17.63 50.70
CA GLU A 722 5.04 16.47 51.62
C GLU A 722 4.18 15.28 51.17
N ALA A 723 3.03 15.57 50.54
CA ALA A 723 2.16 14.57 49.96
C ALA A 723 2.84 13.86 48.77
N GLY A 724 3.62 14.60 47.96
CA GLY A 724 4.42 14.06 46.86
C GLY A 724 5.53 13.14 47.35
N ILE A 725 6.28 13.55 48.38
CA ILE A 725 7.29 12.69 49.01
C ILE A 725 6.66 11.42 49.60
N SER A 726 5.46 11.55 50.18
CA SER A 726 4.70 10.39 50.69
C SER A 726 4.26 9.44 49.57
N LEU A 727 3.86 9.97 48.41
CA LEU A 727 3.54 9.19 47.21
C LEU A 727 4.77 8.45 46.66
N ALA A 728 5.93 9.13 46.57
CA ALA A 728 7.19 8.51 46.17
C ALA A 728 7.57 7.32 47.08
N ARG A 729 7.43 7.50 48.41
CA ARG A 729 7.62 6.41 49.38
C ARG A 729 6.64 5.26 49.16
N ALA A 730 5.38 5.55 48.86
CA ALA A 730 4.37 4.54 48.56
C ALA A 730 4.70 3.73 47.28
N TRP A 731 5.32 4.39 46.30
CA TRP A 731 5.86 3.80 45.06
C TRP A 731 7.19 3.06 45.24
N GLY A 732 7.77 3.06 46.44
CA GLY A 732 8.89 2.17 46.79
C GLY A 732 10.23 2.86 47.00
N GLU A 733 10.27 4.19 46.97
CA GLU A 733 11.40 4.99 47.45
C GLU A 733 11.55 4.91 48.98
N ARG A 734 12.78 5.01 49.49
CA ARG A 734 13.06 4.71 50.91
C ARG A 734 13.89 5.75 51.64
N PHE A 735 15.17 5.89 51.27
CA PHE A 735 16.16 6.67 52.00
C PHE A 735 16.47 7.96 51.24
N ASP A 736 16.58 9.07 51.97
CA ASP A 736 16.94 10.40 51.44
C ASP A 736 16.19 10.78 50.16
N VAL A 737 14.89 10.49 50.14
CA VAL A 737 14.05 10.57 48.94
C VAL A 737 14.16 11.94 48.28
N ASP A 738 14.00 13.04 49.02
CA ASP A 738 14.11 14.40 48.46
C ASP A 738 15.44 14.64 47.74
N THR A 739 16.56 14.36 48.42
CA THR A 739 17.92 14.50 47.84
C THR A 739 18.13 13.61 46.62
N ALA A 740 17.69 12.35 46.68
CA ALA A 740 17.83 11.40 45.59
C ALA A 740 17.03 11.81 44.35
N LEU A 741 15.80 12.29 44.54
CA LEU A 741 14.94 12.75 43.45
C LEU A 741 15.47 14.06 42.84
N ARG A 742 15.93 15.02 43.63
CA ARG A 742 16.55 16.26 43.13
C ARG A 742 17.78 15.98 42.28
N LYS A 743 18.67 15.10 42.77
CA LYS A 743 19.86 14.69 42.01
C LYS A 743 19.50 14.07 40.66
N SER A 744 18.52 13.16 40.64
CA SER A 744 18.01 12.54 39.41
C SER A 744 17.46 13.56 38.42
N MET A 745 16.73 14.57 38.93
CA MET A 745 16.16 15.66 38.14
C MET A 745 17.26 16.53 37.50
N ASP A 746 18.27 16.91 38.26
CA ASP A 746 19.39 17.74 37.78
C ASP A 746 20.23 17.01 36.71
N GLU A 747 20.53 15.72 36.92
CA GLU A 747 21.26 14.88 35.95
C GLU A 747 20.50 14.75 34.62
N ASP A 748 19.17 14.63 34.68
CA ASP A 748 18.34 14.54 33.48
C ASP A 748 18.24 15.83 32.70
N ILE A 749 18.08 16.96 33.37
CA ILE A 749 18.04 18.27 32.70
C ILE A 749 19.32 18.49 31.89
N LEU A 750 20.49 18.21 32.50
CA LEU A 750 21.77 18.34 31.82
C LEU A 750 21.83 17.42 30.60
N THR A 751 21.39 16.17 30.76
CA THR A 751 21.39 15.22 29.65
C THR A 751 20.44 15.66 28.51
N ILE A 752 19.25 16.17 28.84
CA ILE A 752 18.31 16.69 27.84
C ILE A 752 18.96 17.82 27.05
N VAL A 753 19.60 18.78 27.72
CA VAL A 753 20.32 19.88 27.06
C VAL A 753 21.44 19.37 26.15
N GLU A 754 22.15 18.31 26.51
CA GLU A 754 23.23 17.71 25.70
C GLU A 754 22.72 17.05 24.41
N TYR A 755 21.52 16.46 24.42
CA TYR A 755 20.92 15.82 23.25
C TYR A 755 20.24 16.80 22.27
N ALA A 756 20.23 18.10 22.58
CA ALA A 756 19.59 19.11 21.76
C ALA A 756 20.23 19.23 20.38
N VAL A 757 19.46 19.05 19.31
CA VAL A 757 19.93 19.16 17.92
C VAL A 757 19.33 20.40 17.27
N ARG A 758 20.16 21.25 16.66
CA ARG A 758 19.66 22.37 15.85
C ARG A 758 19.06 21.84 14.55
N HIS A 759 17.87 22.30 14.22
CA HIS A 759 17.17 21.92 12.99
C HIS A 759 17.54 22.88 11.85
N ASP A 760 17.74 22.37 10.64
CA ASP A 760 18.14 23.18 9.48
C ASP A 760 17.07 24.22 9.10
N GLY A 761 15.79 23.89 9.31
CA GLY A 761 14.66 24.80 9.14
C GLY A 761 14.51 25.85 10.25
N GLY A 762 15.33 25.80 11.30
CA GLY A 762 15.25 26.69 12.46
C GLY A 762 14.73 26.00 13.73
N GLY A 763 15.17 26.51 14.89
CA GLY A 763 14.86 25.93 16.19
C GLY A 763 15.74 24.75 16.58
N ILE A 764 15.30 24.02 17.60
CA ILE A 764 15.98 22.86 18.21
C ILE A 764 14.97 21.74 18.33
N TYR A 765 15.38 20.51 18.05
CA TYR A 765 14.52 19.33 18.14
C TYR A 765 15.29 18.12 18.66
N TYR A 766 14.55 17.05 18.95
CA TYR A 766 15.08 15.80 19.47
C TYR A 766 14.60 14.64 18.58
N PRO A 767 15.45 14.11 17.69
CA PRO A 767 15.07 13.07 16.73
C PRO A 767 14.64 11.75 17.39
N ASN A 768 15.02 11.54 18.65
CA ASN A 768 14.73 10.40 19.50
C ASN A 768 13.80 10.75 20.69
N ALA A 769 13.02 11.84 20.59
CA ALA A 769 12.08 12.24 21.64
C ALA A 769 11.07 11.13 21.97
N VAL A 770 10.61 10.39 20.95
CA VAL A 770 9.59 9.34 21.08
C VAL A 770 9.92 8.16 20.16
N MET A 771 9.68 6.94 20.66
CA MET A 771 9.76 5.69 19.89
C MET A 771 8.52 5.51 18.97
N PRO A 772 8.55 4.68 17.92
CA PRO A 772 7.52 4.65 16.86
C PRO A 772 6.08 4.28 17.29
N PHE A 773 5.84 3.90 18.54
CA PHE A 773 4.51 3.61 19.07
C PHE A 773 3.86 4.89 19.58
N ARG A 774 2.86 5.41 18.83
CA ARG A 774 2.17 6.67 19.13
C ARG A 774 0.96 6.44 20.05
N GLY A 775 1.04 6.92 21.29
CA GLY A 775 -0.08 6.98 22.25
C GLY A 775 -0.56 8.42 22.46
N LEU A 776 -1.72 8.62 23.12
CA LEU A 776 -2.28 9.97 23.37
C LEU A 776 -1.31 10.90 24.14
N LEU A 777 -0.47 10.34 25.02
CA LEU A 777 0.57 11.04 25.79
C LEU A 777 1.99 10.57 25.42
N GLU A 778 2.12 9.95 24.25
CA GLU A 778 3.37 9.35 23.74
C GLU A 778 3.50 9.71 22.26
N ASN A 779 3.54 11.02 21.97
CA ASN A 779 3.74 11.55 20.62
C ASN A 779 4.76 12.71 20.63
N GLU A 780 5.28 13.03 19.45
CA GLU A 780 6.39 13.97 19.27
C GLU A 780 6.04 15.39 19.72
N VAL A 781 4.82 15.83 19.41
CA VAL A 781 4.30 17.15 19.80
C VAL A 781 4.25 17.27 21.33
N TYR A 782 3.68 16.27 22.00
CA TYR A 782 3.61 16.20 23.46
C TYR A 782 5.00 16.18 24.10
N ALA A 783 5.91 15.33 23.59
CA ALA A 783 7.24 15.18 24.16
C ALA A 783 8.07 16.47 24.05
N HIS A 784 8.05 17.14 22.90
CA HIS A 784 8.76 18.41 22.71
C HIS A 784 8.15 19.54 23.54
N SER A 785 6.81 19.57 23.67
CA SER A 785 6.13 20.52 24.56
C SER A 785 6.56 20.33 26.02
N LEU A 786 6.61 19.08 26.47
CA LEU A 786 7.06 18.74 27.82
C LEU A 786 8.54 19.07 28.03
N ILE A 787 9.41 18.77 27.07
CA ILE A 787 10.84 19.12 27.12
C ILE A 787 11.02 20.64 27.25
N ALA A 788 10.33 21.44 26.44
CA ALA A 788 10.41 22.90 26.51
C ALA A 788 9.96 23.44 27.87
N ASP A 789 8.86 22.90 28.40
CA ASP A 789 8.30 23.31 29.69
C ASP A 789 9.24 22.97 30.86
N VAL A 790 9.75 21.73 30.96
CA VAL A 790 10.66 21.36 32.06
C VAL A 790 11.99 22.11 32.03
N LEU A 791 12.52 22.40 30.83
CA LEU A 791 13.73 23.21 30.68
C LEU A 791 13.50 24.67 31.08
N SER A 792 12.31 25.21 30.82
CA SER A 792 11.93 26.58 31.20
C SER A 792 11.76 26.73 32.72
N GLU A 793 11.17 25.73 33.37
CA GLU A 793 11.07 25.69 34.84
C GLU A 793 12.46 25.62 35.49
N TYR A 794 13.36 24.80 34.93
CA TYR A 794 14.75 24.74 35.38
C TYR A 794 15.49 26.07 35.16
N ALA A 795 15.35 26.66 33.98
CA ALA A 795 15.96 27.95 33.65
C ALA A 795 15.49 29.07 34.60
N SER A 796 14.22 29.07 34.97
CA SER A 796 13.63 30.05 35.89
C SER A 796 14.24 29.94 37.30
N SER A 797 14.50 28.72 37.77
CA SER A 797 15.13 28.47 39.07
C SER A 797 16.66 28.66 39.07
N HIS A 798 17.32 28.64 37.91
CA HIS A 798 18.77 28.74 37.75
C HIS A 798 19.21 29.90 36.84
N SER A 799 18.44 30.99 36.80
CA SER A 799 18.63 32.10 35.83
C SER A 799 20.02 32.77 35.89
N GLY A 800 20.68 32.73 37.06
CA GLY A 800 22.04 33.24 37.24
C GLY A 800 23.14 32.33 36.66
N GLU A 801 22.83 31.06 36.39
CA GLU A 801 23.81 30.04 36.02
C GLU A 801 23.93 29.86 34.50
N ALA A 802 25.10 29.40 34.05
CA ALA A 802 25.31 29.11 32.63
C ALA A 802 24.40 27.97 32.14
N ALA A 803 24.17 26.96 32.98
CA ALA A 803 23.27 25.85 32.69
C ALA A 803 21.82 26.32 32.53
N GLY A 804 21.33 27.20 33.42
CA GLY A 804 19.98 27.77 33.32
C GLY A 804 19.79 28.61 32.06
N ARG A 805 20.78 29.43 31.68
CA ARG A 805 20.75 30.17 30.40
C ARG A 805 20.72 29.24 29.18
N LYS A 806 21.48 28.14 29.22
CA LYS A 806 21.47 27.16 28.12
C LYS A 806 20.15 26.42 28.02
N ALA A 807 19.55 26.05 29.15
CA ALA A 807 18.23 25.44 29.20
C ALA A 807 17.14 26.36 28.61
N ALA A 808 17.19 27.68 28.90
CA ALA A 808 16.29 28.66 28.28
C ALA A 808 16.46 28.70 26.74
N GLU A 809 17.69 28.81 26.24
CA GLU A 809 17.97 28.80 24.80
C GLU A 809 17.42 27.53 24.11
N VAL A 810 17.59 26.37 24.75
CA VAL A 810 17.09 25.09 24.22
C VAL A 810 15.57 25.06 24.25
N ALA A 811 14.93 25.51 25.34
CA ALA A 811 13.47 25.54 25.45
C ALA A 811 12.84 26.42 24.36
N ASP A 812 13.36 27.62 24.13
CA ASP A 812 12.84 28.52 23.10
C ASP A 812 13.18 28.01 21.69
N GLY A 813 14.33 27.37 21.51
CA GLY A 813 14.63 26.65 20.27
C GLY A 813 13.61 25.55 19.97
N VAL A 814 13.20 24.77 20.97
CA VAL A 814 12.16 23.73 20.84
C VAL A 814 10.80 24.32 20.53
N ARG A 815 10.42 25.42 21.19
CA ARG A 815 9.17 26.15 20.88
C ARG A 815 9.17 26.68 19.44
N LEU A 816 10.28 27.26 18.99
CA LEU A 816 10.41 27.74 17.62
C LEU A 816 10.25 26.58 16.64
N TRP A 817 10.93 25.46 16.87
CA TRP A 817 10.77 24.27 16.04
C TRP A 817 9.32 23.76 16.04
N LEU A 818 8.66 23.70 17.21
CA LEU A 818 7.26 23.28 17.31
C LEU A 818 6.35 24.13 16.41
N VAL A 819 6.50 25.45 16.40
CA VAL A 819 5.67 26.32 15.56
C VAL A 819 6.03 26.20 14.08
N LEU A 820 7.31 26.07 13.75
CA LEU A 820 7.72 25.86 12.36
C LEU A 820 7.21 24.52 11.81
N GLN A 821 7.06 23.51 12.65
CA GLN A 821 6.41 22.27 12.26
C GLN A 821 4.90 22.43 12.06
N LYS A 822 4.22 23.33 12.78
CA LYS A 822 2.82 23.67 12.49
C LYS A 822 2.64 24.20 11.07
N GLU A 823 3.63 24.88 10.49
CA GLU A 823 3.58 25.31 9.08
C GLU A 823 3.68 24.15 8.08
N THR A 824 4.24 23.01 8.47
CA THR A 824 4.58 21.92 7.54
C THR A 824 3.74 20.67 7.76
N GLN A 825 3.15 20.53 8.94
CA GLN A 825 2.40 19.36 9.38
C GLN A 825 1.03 19.75 9.93
N ASN A 826 0.00 18.95 9.62
CA ASN A 826 -1.34 19.17 10.18
C ASN A 826 -1.42 18.62 11.60
N TRP A 827 -1.18 19.49 12.59
CA TRP A 827 -1.25 19.12 14.00
C TRP A 827 -2.63 19.32 14.61
N ASP A 828 -3.57 19.99 13.94
CA ASP A 828 -4.89 20.28 14.50
C ASP A 828 -5.69 19.01 14.85
N THR A 829 -5.28 17.85 14.32
CA THR A 829 -5.85 16.54 14.64
C THR A 829 -5.08 15.77 15.71
N ASP A 830 -3.89 16.25 16.13
CA ASP A 830 -3.08 15.63 17.17
C ASP A 830 -3.63 16.03 18.56
N PRO A 831 -3.93 15.07 19.45
CA PRO A 831 -4.39 15.36 20.81
C PRO A 831 -3.43 16.23 21.63
N ALA A 832 -2.14 16.27 21.31
CA ALA A 832 -1.16 17.10 22.02
C ALA A 832 -1.03 18.52 21.45
N PHE A 833 -1.80 18.88 20.42
CA PHE A 833 -1.78 20.21 19.80
C PHE A 833 -1.94 21.33 20.82
N VAL A 834 -2.90 21.18 21.74
CA VAL A 834 -3.14 22.17 22.79
C VAL A 834 -1.96 22.31 23.76
N ASN A 835 -1.26 21.22 24.07
CA ASN A 835 -0.05 21.26 24.90
C ASN A 835 1.07 22.04 24.20
N ALA A 836 1.26 21.83 22.89
CA ALA A 836 2.25 22.55 22.10
C ALA A 836 1.93 24.04 22.01
N LEU A 837 0.71 24.43 21.66
CA LEU A 837 0.36 25.84 21.60
C LEU A 837 0.45 26.54 22.96
N CYS A 838 0.02 25.89 24.04
CA CYS A 838 0.18 26.44 25.38
C CYS A 838 1.66 26.58 25.77
N SER A 839 2.51 25.60 25.42
CA SER A 839 3.95 25.66 25.68
C SER A 839 4.63 26.77 24.88
N VAL A 840 4.31 26.90 23.58
CA VAL A 840 4.81 27.98 22.72
C VAL A 840 4.35 29.35 23.24
N GLY A 841 3.11 29.47 23.69
CA GLY A 841 2.57 30.71 24.27
C GLY A 841 3.30 31.19 25.54
N LYS A 842 4.08 30.32 26.20
CA LYS A 842 4.97 30.68 27.33
C LYS A 842 6.34 31.17 26.87
N GLY A 843 6.65 31.12 25.58
CA GLY A 843 7.90 31.63 25.01
C GLY A 843 8.06 33.13 25.21
N ASP A 844 9.28 33.62 25.04
CA ASP A 844 9.56 35.04 25.18
C ASP A 844 8.91 35.90 24.07
N THR A 845 8.90 37.22 24.27
CA THR A 845 8.29 38.16 23.31
C THR A 845 8.97 38.10 21.95
N ASP A 846 10.27 37.81 21.94
CA ASP A 846 11.07 37.70 20.73
C ASP A 846 10.59 36.48 19.92
N LEU A 847 10.49 35.29 20.52
CA LEU A 847 9.94 34.10 19.87
C LEU A 847 8.54 34.36 19.29
N LEU A 848 7.63 34.95 20.07
CA LEU A 848 6.26 35.24 19.62
C LEU A 848 6.19 36.27 18.48
N SER A 849 7.18 37.16 18.39
CA SER A 849 7.31 38.16 17.31
C SER A 849 7.94 37.60 16.03
N THR A 850 8.54 36.41 16.08
CA THR A 850 9.05 35.71 14.90
C THR A 850 7.91 35.51 13.90
N SER A 851 8.16 35.73 12.61
CA SER A 851 7.13 35.59 11.58
C SER A 851 7.58 34.76 10.39
N VAL A 852 6.61 34.17 9.70
CA VAL A 852 6.81 33.51 8.41
C VAL A 852 6.36 34.47 7.34
N VAL A 853 7.27 34.80 6.43
CA VAL A 853 7.02 35.68 5.28
C VAL A 853 6.96 34.79 4.05
N THR A 854 5.88 34.91 3.28
CA THR A 854 5.68 34.17 2.03
C THR A 854 5.45 35.11 0.86
N MET A 855 5.98 34.75 -0.32
CA MET A 855 5.73 35.45 -1.57
C MET A 855 5.25 34.47 -2.63
N THR A 856 4.09 34.72 -3.24
CA THR A 856 3.47 33.82 -4.21
C THR A 856 3.07 34.54 -5.50
N GLN A 857 3.38 33.95 -6.65
CA GLN A 857 3.00 34.45 -7.97
C GLN A 857 2.58 33.32 -8.89
N ARG A 858 1.62 33.56 -9.78
CA ARG A 858 1.12 32.58 -10.75
C ARG A 858 1.30 33.09 -12.17
N VAL A 859 1.72 32.21 -13.08
CA VAL A 859 1.96 32.56 -14.49
C VAL A 859 1.55 31.41 -15.42
N LEU A 860 0.97 31.74 -16.58
CA LEU A 860 0.83 30.77 -17.68
C LEU A 860 2.11 30.80 -18.52
N LYS A 861 2.74 29.65 -18.73
CA LYS A 861 4.03 29.57 -19.44
C LYS A 861 4.06 28.43 -20.46
N PRO A 862 4.68 28.60 -21.63
CA PRO A 862 4.88 27.52 -22.58
C PRO A 862 5.62 26.35 -21.94
N ILE A 863 5.16 25.11 -22.17
CA ILE A 863 5.67 23.90 -21.49
C ILE A 863 7.20 23.78 -21.63
N GLY A 864 7.74 24.06 -22.82
CA GLY A 864 9.17 23.95 -23.11
C GLY A 864 10.07 24.99 -22.43
N GLU A 865 9.50 26.05 -21.86
CA GLU A 865 10.27 27.15 -21.23
C GLU A 865 10.28 27.08 -19.69
N ILE A 866 9.58 26.11 -19.11
CA ILE A 866 9.44 25.97 -17.66
C ILE A 866 10.75 25.47 -17.06
N LYS A 867 11.28 26.22 -16.08
CA LYS A 867 12.48 25.88 -15.32
C LYS A 867 12.09 25.24 -13.99
N ALA A 868 12.95 24.38 -13.45
CA ALA A 868 12.74 23.83 -12.11
C ALA A 868 12.74 24.97 -11.08
N SER A 869 11.77 24.94 -10.17
CA SER A 869 11.64 25.87 -9.05
C SER A 869 11.04 25.13 -7.87
N GLY A 870 11.40 25.54 -6.65
CA GLY A 870 10.88 24.87 -5.46
C GLY A 870 11.17 25.61 -4.16
N ASN A 871 10.33 25.34 -3.18
CA ASN A 871 10.43 25.78 -1.80
C ASN A 871 10.07 24.59 -0.88
N GLY A 872 11.03 24.10 -0.10
CA GLY A 872 10.93 22.87 0.70
C GLY A 872 10.88 21.56 -0.11
N PHE A 873 10.53 21.63 -1.40
CA PHE A 873 10.59 20.52 -2.33
C PHE A 873 11.54 20.80 -3.50
N SER A 874 12.06 19.73 -4.10
CA SER A 874 12.45 19.73 -5.51
C SER A 874 11.98 18.43 -6.15
N ILE A 875 11.71 18.47 -7.46
CA ILE A 875 11.19 17.32 -8.20
C ILE A 875 11.86 17.21 -9.57
N GLU A 876 12.22 15.98 -9.94
CA GLU A 876 12.72 15.62 -11.27
C GLU A 876 11.88 14.50 -11.88
N LYS A 877 11.62 14.56 -13.19
CA LYS A 877 10.98 13.50 -13.99
C LYS A 877 12.00 12.86 -14.93
N ARG A 878 12.10 11.54 -14.93
CA ARG A 878 12.93 10.77 -15.86
C ARG A 878 12.17 9.55 -16.37
N TYR A 879 12.44 9.15 -17.62
CA TYR A 879 11.83 7.96 -18.23
C TYR A 879 12.85 6.83 -18.37
N PHE A 880 12.38 5.59 -18.21
CA PHE A 880 13.22 4.38 -18.30
C PHE A 880 12.53 3.28 -19.12
N ILE A 881 13.30 2.52 -19.90
CA ILE A 881 12.90 1.23 -20.48
C ILE A 881 13.78 0.15 -19.86
N GLY A 882 13.17 -0.74 -19.07
CA GLY A 882 13.92 -1.63 -18.18
C GLY A 882 14.75 -0.80 -17.19
N ASP A 883 16.06 -0.96 -17.22
CA ASP A 883 17.01 -0.19 -16.39
C ASP A 883 17.70 0.97 -17.14
N LYS A 884 17.44 1.14 -18.44
CA LYS A 884 18.05 2.21 -19.25
C LYS A 884 17.20 3.48 -19.18
N GLU A 885 17.81 4.59 -18.77
CA GLU A 885 17.21 5.93 -18.86
C GLU A 885 17.07 6.36 -20.33
N ILE A 886 15.91 6.89 -20.71
CA ILE A 886 15.64 7.44 -22.04
C ILE A 886 16.22 8.86 -22.10
N ARG A 887 17.09 9.11 -23.07
CA ARG A 887 17.72 10.42 -23.31
C ARG A 887 17.23 11.03 -24.61
N GLN A 888 17.48 12.32 -24.80
CA GLN A 888 17.14 13.03 -26.04
C GLN A 888 17.79 12.34 -27.25
N GLY A 889 16.97 12.02 -28.26
CA GLY A 889 17.37 11.30 -29.46
C GLY A 889 17.35 9.76 -29.33
N ASP A 890 17.08 9.20 -28.15
CA ASP A 890 16.72 7.78 -28.04
C ASP A 890 15.32 7.58 -28.64
N THR A 891 15.17 6.56 -29.49
CA THR A 891 13.86 6.25 -30.06
C THR A 891 13.11 5.23 -29.22
N VAL A 892 11.84 5.50 -28.98
CA VAL A 892 10.91 4.59 -28.31
C VAL A 892 9.98 3.97 -29.34
N ARG A 893 9.57 2.71 -29.18
CA ARG A 893 8.65 2.06 -30.12
C ARG A 893 7.26 1.96 -29.56
N ARG A 894 6.26 2.02 -30.44
CA ARG A 894 4.88 1.68 -30.08
C ARG A 894 4.83 0.27 -29.48
N GLY A 895 4.20 0.13 -28.31
CA GLY A 895 4.10 -1.10 -27.53
C GLY A 895 5.16 -1.26 -26.44
N ASP A 896 6.21 -0.42 -26.41
CA ASP A 896 7.20 -0.45 -25.33
C ASP A 896 6.54 -0.06 -23.98
N ARG A 897 7.05 -0.66 -22.90
CA ARG A 897 6.69 -0.29 -21.53
C ARG A 897 7.73 0.69 -20.98
N VAL A 898 7.31 1.92 -20.72
CA VAL A 898 8.15 3.01 -20.20
C VAL A 898 7.79 3.28 -18.75
N ARG A 899 8.78 3.41 -17.88
CA ARG A 899 8.62 3.81 -16.47
C ARG A 899 8.96 5.28 -16.30
N ALA A 900 8.01 6.10 -15.85
CA ALA A 900 8.32 7.41 -15.29
C ALA A 900 8.79 7.25 -13.84
N VAL A 901 9.88 7.93 -13.51
CA VAL A 901 10.41 8.06 -12.15
C VAL A 901 10.40 9.52 -11.77
N TYR A 902 9.56 9.86 -10.80
CA TYR A 902 9.51 11.16 -10.15
C TYR A 902 10.39 11.10 -8.91
N THR A 903 11.57 11.74 -8.96
CA THR A 903 12.45 11.86 -7.79
C THR A 903 12.07 13.13 -7.06
N VAL A 904 11.71 13.02 -5.79
CA VAL A 904 11.36 14.16 -4.95
C VAL A 904 12.42 14.26 -3.86
N GLN A 905 12.99 15.45 -3.69
CA GLN A 905 13.72 15.80 -2.48
C GLN A 905 12.78 16.66 -1.63
N ASN A 906 12.53 16.22 -0.40
CA ASN A 906 11.76 16.96 0.59
C ASN A 906 12.68 17.36 1.74
N THR A 907 12.64 18.60 2.19
CA THR A 907 13.56 19.08 3.23
C THR A 907 13.17 18.65 4.62
N GLU A 908 11.89 18.38 4.90
CA GLU A 908 11.41 17.94 6.21
C GLU A 908 10.08 17.18 6.05
N ASN A 909 9.60 16.46 7.06
CA ASN A 909 8.31 15.75 6.99
C ASN A 909 7.15 16.74 6.73
N ARG A 910 6.21 16.38 5.84
CA ARG A 910 5.07 17.25 5.48
C ARG A 910 3.75 16.49 5.41
N SER A 911 2.66 17.14 5.80
CA SER A 911 1.31 16.57 5.72
C SER A 911 0.59 16.97 4.44
N PHE A 912 -0.30 16.09 3.96
CA PHE A 912 -1.22 16.31 2.84
C PHE A 912 -0.54 16.82 1.57
N ILE A 913 0.34 15.99 1.02
CA ILE A 913 1.06 16.31 -0.21
C ILE A 913 0.28 15.84 -1.43
N ARG A 914 0.18 16.73 -2.42
CA ARG A 914 -0.33 16.43 -3.76
C ARG A 914 0.81 16.48 -4.76
N LEU A 915 1.04 15.38 -5.46
CA LEU A 915 1.91 15.32 -6.63
C LEU A 915 1.03 15.18 -7.89
N THR A 916 1.00 16.21 -8.73
CA THR A 916 0.32 16.18 -10.03
C THR A 916 1.34 15.85 -11.11
N ALA A 917 1.16 14.71 -11.78
CA ALA A 917 2.02 14.23 -12.85
C ALA A 917 1.25 14.18 -14.18
N PRO A 918 1.26 15.27 -14.98
CA PRO A 918 0.68 15.26 -16.31
C PRO A 918 1.53 14.41 -17.27
N ARG A 919 0.88 13.83 -18.28
CA ARG A 919 1.50 12.87 -19.21
C ARG A 919 1.43 13.33 -20.67
N GLU A 920 2.34 12.79 -21.47
CA GLU A 920 2.37 12.92 -22.92
C GLU A 920 1.20 12.15 -23.54
N ALA A 921 0.64 12.65 -24.65
CA ALA A 921 -0.51 12.03 -25.33
C ALA A 921 -0.25 10.61 -25.86
N SER A 922 1.02 10.22 -26.02
CA SER A 922 1.42 8.88 -26.46
C SER A 922 1.42 7.83 -25.35
N LEU A 923 1.34 8.24 -24.07
CA LEU A 923 1.48 7.35 -22.92
C LEU A 923 0.13 7.02 -22.29
N ILE A 924 -0.14 5.72 -22.10
CA ILE A 924 -1.28 5.23 -21.33
C ILE A 924 -0.76 4.46 -20.11
N PRO A 925 -1.23 4.75 -18.88
CA PRO A 925 -0.83 3.99 -17.70
C PRO A 925 -1.07 2.48 -17.89
N VAL A 926 -0.12 1.65 -17.44
CA VAL A 926 -0.28 0.19 -17.43
C VAL A 926 -1.43 -0.20 -16.49
N ASP A 927 -1.47 0.42 -15.32
CA ASP A 927 -2.61 0.37 -14.41
C ASP A 927 -3.40 1.65 -14.56
N GLN A 928 -4.61 1.55 -15.12
CA GLN A 928 -5.49 2.69 -15.40
C GLN A 928 -6.48 2.97 -14.28
N LEU A 929 -6.52 2.15 -13.23
CA LEU A 929 -7.45 2.32 -12.12
C LEU A 929 -6.86 3.23 -11.05
N SER A 930 -7.73 4.07 -10.48
CA SER A 930 -7.43 4.82 -9.25
C SER A 930 -7.47 3.88 -8.05
N GLY A 931 -6.61 4.11 -7.06
CA GLY A 931 -6.51 3.22 -5.92
C GLY A 931 -5.33 3.51 -5.00
N ILE A 932 -5.09 2.62 -4.05
CA ILE A 932 -3.98 2.74 -3.11
C ILE A 932 -2.64 2.55 -3.84
N TYR A 933 -1.75 3.51 -3.68
CA TYR A 933 -0.39 3.48 -4.18
C TYR A 933 0.57 3.02 -3.07
N ASN A 934 1.31 1.94 -3.34
CA ASN A 934 2.26 1.30 -2.42
C ASN A 934 1.65 0.92 -1.05
N LEU A 935 0.98 -0.24 -0.97
CA LEU A 935 0.39 -0.76 0.29
C LEU A 935 1.43 -1.31 1.29
N SER A 936 2.71 -1.38 0.91
CA SER A 936 3.74 -2.01 1.75
C SER A 936 4.22 -1.05 2.84
N PHE A 937 3.70 -1.22 4.07
CA PHE A 937 4.34 -0.72 5.28
C PHE A 937 5.72 -1.37 5.43
N VAL A 938 6.76 -0.71 4.92
CA VAL A 938 8.14 -1.06 5.26
C VAL A 938 8.49 -0.24 6.50
N PRO A 939 8.64 -0.85 7.68
CA PRO A 939 9.02 -0.11 8.89
C PRO A 939 10.40 0.53 8.71
N LEU A 940 10.57 1.69 9.34
CA LEU A 940 11.83 2.40 9.55
C LEU A 940 12.96 1.42 9.92
N THR A 941 14.13 1.60 9.32
CA THR A 941 15.38 1.02 9.84
C THR A 941 16.42 2.11 10.06
N VAL A 942 16.91 2.14 11.28
CA VAL A 942 18.17 2.75 11.70
C VAL A 942 19.33 1.94 11.09
N ASP A 943 20.41 2.60 10.71
CA ASP A 943 21.64 2.01 10.13
C ASP A 943 21.58 1.49 8.67
N GLY A 944 20.87 2.22 7.80
CA GLY A 944 21.40 2.51 6.47
C GLY A 944 20.95 1.66 5.26
N TRP A 945 19.83 0.91 5.31
CA TRP A 945 19.46 0.04 4.17
C TRP A 945 18.01 0.13 3.61
N TYR A 946 17.23 1.20 3.84
CA TYR A 946 15.86 1.29 3.30
C TYR A 946 15.47 2.67 2.74
N ARG A 947 14.71 2.67 1.63
CA ARG A 947 14.00 3.84 1.07
C ARG A 947 12.54 3.76 1.48
N VAL A 948 12.03 4.78 2.17
CA VAL A 948 10.59 4.94 2.41
C VAL A 948 9.96 5.34 1.09
N SER A 949 9.26 4.41 0.44
CA SER A 949 8.34 4.77 -0.64
C SER A 949 7.09 5.35 0.01
N PRO A 950 6.69 6.59 -0.30
CA PRO A 950 5.49 7.16 0.29
C PRO A 950 4.27 6.34 -0.15
N CYS A 951 3.46 5.96 0.84
CA CYS A 951 2.18 5.29 0.62
C CYS A 951 1.11 6.36 0.47
N GLY A 952 0.18 6.18 -0.45
CA GLY A 952 -0.82 7.21 -0.73
C GLY A 952 -1.98 6.69 -1.57
N TYR A 953 -2.79 7.63 -2.06
CA TYR A 953 -3.84 7.36 -3.04
C TYR A 953 -3.41 7.91 -4.40
N ARG A 954 -3.61 7.14 -5.47
CA ARG A 954 -3.33 7.54 -6.85
C ARG A 954 -4.65 7.67 -7.59
N ASP A 955 -4.93 8.87 -8.10
CA ASP A 955 -6.06 9.19 -8.96
C ASP A 955 -5.60 9.32 -10.42
N VAL A 956 -6.02 8.38 -11.26
CA VAL A 956 -5.61 8.28 -12.66
C VAL A 956 -6.65 8.96 -13.56
N LYS A 957 -6.30 10.09 -14.17
CA LYS A 957 -7.16 10.83 -15.12
C LYS A 957 -6.73 10.56 -16.56
N PRO A 958 -7.43 10.98 -17.62
CA PRO A 958 -6.94 10.75 -18.98
C PRO A 958 -5.57 11.37 -19.26
N ASP A 959 -5.29 12.55 -18.71
CA ASP A 959 -4.14 13.40 -19.05
C ASP A 959 -3.09 13.57 -17.96
N ARG A 960 -3.35 13.05 -16.77
CA ARG A 960 -2.47 13.14 -15.62
C ARG A 960 -2.77 12.06 -14.61
N THR A 961 -1.80 11.76 -13.78
CA THR A 961 -2.00 11.01 -12.54
C THR A 961 -1.75 11.94 -11.37
N VAL A 962 -2.66 11.97 -10.39
CA VAL A 962 -2.54 12.77 -9.18
C VAL A 962 -2.30 11.82 -8.01
N PHE A 963 -1.20 12.00 -7.30
CA PHE A 963 -0.89 11.24 -6.10
C PHE A 963 -1.17 12.11 -4.88
N TYR A 964 -1.83 11.52 -3.89
CA TYR A 964 -2.15 12.13 -2.60
C TYR A 964 -1.46 11.34 -1.50
N PHE A 965 -0.74 12.04 -0.63
CA PHE A 965 -0.02 11.45 0.49
C PHE A 965 -0.41 12.17 1.78
N ASP A 966 -0.91 11.43 2.77
CA ASP A 966 -1.26 12.02 4.07
C ASP A 966 -0.03 12.55 4.80
N THR A 967 1.09 11.84 4.67
CA THR A 967 2.40 12.25 5.18
C THR A 967 3.48 11.92 4.16
N TYR A 968 4.34 12.88 3.89
CA TYR A 968 5.48 12.73 2.99
C TYR A 968 6.77 12.88 3.79
N PRO A 969 7.67 11.89 3.76
CA PRO A 969 8.85 11.89 4.60
C PRO A 969 9.87 12.92 4.12
N GLU A 970 10.70 13.38 5.05
CA GLU A 970 11.95 14.07 4.76
C GLU A 970 12.89 13.20 3.91
N GLY A 971 13.70 13.86 3.09
CA GLY A 971 14.77 13.24 2.32
C GLY A 971 14.36 12.93 0.89
N ARG A 972 15.11 12.01 0.27
CA ARG A 972 14.96 11.66 -1.14
C ARG A 972 14.03 10.47 -1.31
N THR A 973 12.88 10.69 -1.95
CA THR A 973 11.89 9.66 -2.27
C THR A 973 11.76 9.49 -3.78
N THR A 974 11.12 8.39 -4.19
CA THR A 974 10.78 8.14 -5.59
C THR A 974 9.34 7.69 -5.72
N VAL A 975 8.58 8.34 -6.59
CA VAL A 975 7.26 7.90 -7.06
C VAL A 975 7.43 7.38 -8.48
N THR A 976 6.81 6.26 -8.82
CA THR A 976 6.97 5.64 -10.14
C THR A 976 5.63 5.27 -10.74
N GLU A 977 5.51 5.41 -12.05
CA GLU A 977 4.35 4.97 -12.81
C GLU A 977 4.82 4.35 -14.13
N ASP A 978 4.24 3.21 -14.49
CA ASP A 978 4.56 2.51 -15.73
C ASP A 978 3.48 2.83 -16.78
N PHE A 979 3.93 3.03 -18.02
CA PHE A 979 3.11 3.39 -19.18
C PHE A 979 3.37 2.44 -20.34
N PHE A 980 2.35 2.22 -21.16
CA PHE A 980 2.50 1.72 -22.52
C PHE A 980 2.57 2.87 -23.51
N VAL A 981 3.46 2.75 -24.48
CA VAL A 981 3.57 3.70 -25.59
C VAL A 981 2.60 3.30 -26.68
N THR A 982 1.67 4.19 -27.04
CA THR A 982 0.52 3.85 -27.90
C THR A 982 0.48 4.58 -29.22
N GLN A 983 1.14 5.74 -29.33
CA GLN A 983 1.09 6.63 -30.49
C GLN A 983 2.48 6.89 -31.06
N THR A 984 2.59 6.90 -32.39
CA THR A 984 3.80 7.26 -33.14
C THR A 984 3.82 8.76 -33.39
N GLY A 985 4.97 9.41 -33.22
CA GLY A 985 5.08 10.87 -33.34
C GLY A 985 6.06 11.52 -32.35
N ILE A 986 5.95 12.84 -32.22
CA ILE A 986 6.71 13.68 -31.29
C ILE A 986 5.72 14.38 -30.37
N PHE A 987 5.80 14.10 -29.07
CA PHE A 987 4.82 14.58 -28.08
C PHE A 987 5.46 15.42 -26.98
N LEU A 988 4.83 16.55 -26.66
CA LEU A 988 5.23 17.48 -25.63
C LEU A 988 5.04 16.89 -24.23
N ALA A 989 6.04 17.14 -23.37
CA ALA A 989 6.15 16.62 -22.02
C ALA A 989 5.79 17.69 -20.97
N PRO A 990 4.54 17.74 -20.48
CA PRO A 990 4.18 18.66 -19.39
C PRO A 990 4.96 18.33 -18.11
N VAL A 991 5.12 19.33 -17.24
CA VAL A 991 5.98 19.22 -16.05
C VAL A 991 5.17 18.79 -14.82
N PRO A 992 5.67 17.84 -14.02
CA PRO A 992 5.04 17.50 -12.75
C PRO A 992 5.24 18.60 -11.70
N GLU A 993 4.26 18.69 -10.81
CA GLU A 993 4.22 19.62 -9.70
C GLU A 993 3.93 18.86 -8.40
N ILE A 994 4.61 19.23 -7.32
CA ILE A 994 4.35 18.73 -5.98
C ILE A 994 4.08 19.90 -5.04
N GLU A 995 3.10 19.78 -4.17
CA GLU A 995 2.78 20.82 -3.18
C GLU A 995 2.16 20.24 -1.92
N SER A 996 2.30 20.97 -0.82
CA SER A 996 1.48 20.76 0.38
C SER A 996 0.12 21.42 0.20
N LEU A 997 -0.96 20.66 0.41
CA LEU A 997 -2.32 21.20 0.43
C LEU A 997 -2.59 22.00 1.70
N TYR A 998 -1.87 21.70 2.78
CA TYR A 998 -1.96 22.40 4.06
C TYR A 998 -1.23 23.74 4.02
N ALA A 999 -0.01 23.75 3.45
CA ALA A 999 0.82 24.94 3.30
C ALA A 999 1.29 25.10 1.85
N PRO A 1000 0.46 25.69 0.96
CA PRO A 1000 0.69 25.73 -0.49
C PRO A 1000 1.97 26.45 -0.94
N HIS A 1001 2.59 27.22 -0.04
CA HIS A 1001 3.86 27.86 -0.29
C HIS A 1001 5.04 26.87 -0.31
N TYR A 1002 4.89 25.68 0.30
CA TYR A 1002 5.79 24.55 0.08
C TYR A 1002 5.37 23.78 -1.16
N ARG A 1003 6.10 24.02 -2.24
CA ARG A 1003 5.82 23.43 -3.55
C ARG A 1003 7.07 23.35 -4.39
N ALA A 1004 7.04 22.54 -5.43
CA ALA A 1004 8.02 22.55 -6.49
C ALA A 1004 7.42 22.11 -7.82
N ASN A 1005 8.01 22.59 -8.91
CA ASN A 1005 7.77 22.08 -10.26
C ASN A 1005 9.09 21.59 -10.86
N ALA A 1006 9.00 20.57 -11.70
CA ALA A 1006 10.17 20.12 -12.45
C ALA A 1006 10.51 21.10 -13.58
N ALA A 1007 11.73 20.99 -14.11
CA ALA A 1007 12.07 21.62 -15.38
C ALA A 1007 11.38 20.89 -16.54
N ALA A 1008 11.13 21.62 -17.62
CA ALA A 1008 10.79 21.05 -18.91
C ALA A 1008 11.88 20.04 -19.29
N VAL A 1009 11.48 18.82 -19.63
CA VAL A 1009 12.43 17.83 -20.15
C VAL A 1009 12.73 18.24 -21.60
N PRO A 1010 14.01 18.35 -22.01
CA PRO A 1010 14.35 18.74 -23.39
C PRO A 1010 13.91 17.72 -24.45
N CYS A 1011 13.38 16.57 -24.02
CA CYS A 1011 12.97 15.46 -24.87
C CYS A 1011 11.46 15.46 -25.03
N CYS A 1012 10.96 15.82 -26.20
CA CYS A 1012 9.69 15.24 -26.65
C CYS A 1012 9.93 13.73 -26.82
N LEU A 1013 8.97 12.89 -26.43
CA LEU A 1013 9.08 11.45 -26.69
C LEU A 1013 8.91 11.23 -28.20
N GLU A 1014 10.02 10.88 -28.88
CA GLU A 1014 9.99 10.47 -30.28
C GLU A 1014 9.67 8.97 -30.35
N VAL A 1015 8.50 8.67 -30.87
CA VAL A 1015 7.98 7.32 -31.00
C VAL A 1015 7.97 6.92 -32.47
N MET A 1016 8.63 5.81 -32.80
CA MET A 1016 8.57 5.14 -34.11
C MET A 1016 7.51 4.04 -34.13
#